data_AF-A0A8A4TPF5-F1
#
_entry.id   AF-A0A8A4TPF5-F1
#
_cell.length_a   1.000
_cell.length_b   1.000
_cell.length_c   1.000
_cell.angle_alpha   90.00
_cell.angle_beta   90.00
_cell.angle_gamma   90.00
#
_symmetry.space_group_name_H-M   'P 1'
#
loop_
_entity.id
_entity.type
_entity.pdbx_description
1 polymer ?
#
loop_
_entity_poly.entity_id
_entity_poly.type
_entity_poly.pdbx_seq_one_letter_code
_entity_poly.pdbx_strand_id
1 'polypeptide(L)'
;MMFDFHTFTHPRFWIAIAVLLLCFLLLWAWRRRRNGKKPKIRFHAARFFIPSVFLPGGGRLSMEDEDEQGPAEGGPKAGDRDPGKRKPHKRSGRRGGWLMRARLGVSFKSGTRRLRAHFPGRRYRYRLPWYLCLGASGSGRSTLLGQTGLNLPLGAPDAAETAGPLTWWYFDRGVVLEPDGSLFCEDPTCQTPGRGWKSFCRALYRTRAERALDGVLLTISVKDLMGAAGSDHEALAQRAETIYGQLRRLQKETGMVFPVYVILTGCDAIPGFSAFIAQCTERERRDLFGWSVHHDTTVPYAASWPDQAFDHLAERMARLQLDMGFRGFGDTFDDAFFLLPAALEALREPMRLLLDGIFVSTAYHDPILPRGIYFTGAPDPNPNPESRSQAVAPRSETPGGTKPTASLDGTVRPCFTRDLLTDKIFPERHLAAPSRHKLKTLDRWALTCRLGLAVSTVVLLVGTAIAASRLHAARGQWRFALTQIRAVLAERHRGHFDASWLAQNQNPLFFAMQRIDGHHFRSLFLPASWFSTLDADIDRATTLACEDLLVDGLADRLIHRADLLLESSRPTTRKEESPRRSVTPFEELATYQALDRYVHRLGRLEFHIRAYNRFRGTADLEALRQLVRYCFDFDMSDATLHHLAAMNIDTKRFEAIRFERHAAATDKLGALYDRFLDDLFHPAAMLQRDQADLRRFLEDRNSILEDRQAGLALLRDLSYRLRNTERCYRDEPLGLFTPSRGSGAPPFHEWLAEVAARGFLEPGTGRQLASRYHGRFYAYRDQLEPFLLAEAIEARGTMGAFFNLPFVQAATALDEPVNRRKQFEVWRKTDLDHARRYRQHLDRFRAQSIAGASDGNWSAVLAQLALDTYEDAVNRLLAQAPPLAMGVDQAFSEKELAIQIHGFARAHRALADIRASFAELGLAQSENRLDQYMSQTALDLLFRTDAFLPRDLYLDLDLATWDGQGPISPKGFGLEDRAALARYLEQTRHRLWHLGVNCAAPLLAILDGASADPEVVTLPLVVRWRDMLREIKAYEQRRPYPSIRRLEVFLTRDINRIRQHNYREWVGDVRPSSNYFLDKINQWKLRIRAHCEERESRRPDRSNRWPPTNAARTDPIDI
;
A
#
# COMPACT_ATOMS: atom_id res chain seq x y z
N MET A 1 35.03 36.84 36.68
CA MET A 1 34.14 37.85 36.07
C MET A 1 32.71 37.53 36.42
N MET A 2 32.04 38.39 37.19
CA MET A 2 30.58 38.45 37.29
C MET A 2 30.06 38.98 35.94
N PHE A 3 29.15 38.26 35.29
CA PHE A 3 28.39 38.79 34.14
C PHE A 3 26.92 38.87 34.52
N ASP A 4 26.43 40.12 34.58
CA ASP A 4 25.11 40.52 35.00
C ASP A 4 24.01 40.05 34.03
N PHE A 5 22.98 39.44 34.61
CA PHE A 5 21.77 38.94 33.95
C PHE A 5 20.73 40.05 33.64
N HIS A 6 21.13 41.33 33.66
CA HIS A 6 20.18 42.45 33.71
C HIS A 6 19.76 43.03 32.35
N THR A 7 20.40 42.66 31.24
CA THR A 7 20.10 43.19 29.90
C THR A 7 19.00 42.43 29.13
N PHE A 8 18.61 41.23 29.58
CA PHE A 8 17.66 40.36 28.87
C PHE A 8 16.21 40.40 29.38
N THR A 9 15.92 41.20 30.41
CA THR A 9 14.57 41.33 31.01
C THR A 9 13.81 42.58 30.58
N HIS A 10 14.31 43.36 29.61
CA HIS A 10 13.60 44.55 29.16
C HIS A 10 12.37 44.18 28.31
N PRO A 11 11.14 44.59 28.69
CA PRO A 11 9.90 44.24 27.98
C PRO A 11 9.89 44.68 26.51
N ARG A 12 10.74 45.66 26.14
CA ARG A 12 10.90 46.13 24.76
C ARG A 12 11.47 45.08 23.81
N PHE A 13 12.30 44.15 24.29
CA PHE A 13 12.85 43.06 23.47
C PHE A 13 11.77 42.03 23.11
N TRP A 14 10.93 41.66 24.09
CA TRP A 14 9.80 40.77 23.87
C TRP A 14 8.68 41.42 23.04
N ILE A 15 8.46 42.73 23.20
CA ILE A 15 7.54 43.49 22.33
C ILE A 15 8.07 43.53 20.89
N ALA A 16 9.37 43.70 20.66
CA ALA A 16 9.95 43.68 19.31
C ALA A 16 9.81 42.30 18.64
N ILE A 17 9.99 41.21 19.38
CA ILE A 17 9.76 39.84 18.89
C ILE A 17 8.28 39.58 18.63
N ALA A 18 7.38 40.04 19.51
CA ALA A 18 5.94 39.92 19.30
C ALA A 18 5.48 40.71 18.06
N VAL A 19 6.03 41.90 17.84
CA VAL A 19 5.78 42.72 16.63
C VAL A 19 6.35 42.05 15.37
N LEU A 20 7.54 41.45 15.43
CA LEU A 20 8.11 40.70 14.31
C LEU A 20 7.31 39.44 13.98
N LEU A 21 6.82 38.71 15.00
CA LEU A 21 5.94 37.56 14.82
C LEU A 21 4.56 37.98 14.28
N LEU A 22 4.01 39.10 14.75
CA LEU A 22 2.76 39.66 14.23
C LEU A 22 2.93 40.12 12.77
N CYS A 23 4.03 40.80 12.45
CA CYS A 23 4.38 41.18 11.08
C CYS A 23 4.59 39.96 10.18
N PHE A 24 5.23 38.90 10.69
CA PHE A 24 5.40 37.65 9.95
C PHE A 24 4.07 36.92 9.75
N LEU A 25 3.18 36.92 10.74
CA LEU A 25 1.83 36.36 10.65
C LEU A 25 0.94 37.15 9.68
N LEU A 26 1.04 38.49 9.68
CA LEU A 26 0.35 39.36 8.74
C LEU A 26 0.92 39.19 7.32
N LEU A 27 2.24 39.07 7.16
CA LEU A 27 2.89 38.75 5.89
C LEU A 27 2.52 37.36 5.38
N TRP A 28 2.41 36.38 6.27
CA TRP A 28 2.01 35.01 5.93
C TRP A 28 0.54 34.94 5.55
N ALA A 29 -0.35 35.58 6.32
CA ALA A 29 -1.78 35.71 6.02
C ALA A 29 -2.00 36.48 4.71
N TRP A 30 -1.28 37.57 4.49
CA TRP A 30 -1.29 38.34 3.25
C TRP A 30 -0.77 37.52 2.06
N ARG A 31 0.34 36.80 2.22
CA ARG A 31 0.93 35.93 1.17
C ARG A 31 0.03 34.74 0.83
N ARG A 32 -0.73 34.22 1.80
CA ARG A 32 -1.71 33.13 1.62
C ARG A 32 -3.00 33.62 0.95
N ARG A 33 -3.47 34.83 1.26
CA ARG A 33 -4.57 35.49 0.51
C ARG A 33 -4.17 35.82 -0.93
N ARG A 34 -2.88 36.06 -1.21
CA ARG A 34 -2.38 36.49 -2.53
C ARG A 34 -2.00 35.34 -3.48
N ASN A 35 -1.68 34.14 -2.98
CA ASN A 35 -1.25 32.99 -3.81
C ASN A 35 -2.05 31.72 -3.47
N GLY A 36 -3.13 31.47 -4.20
CA GLY A 36 -3.90 30.22 -4.17
C GLY A 36 -3.18 29.01 -4.79
N LYS A 37 -1.88 28.82 -4.53
CA LYS A 37 -1.12 27.63 -4.94
C LYS A 37 -0.77 26.79 -3.71
N LYS A 38 -1.14 25.50 -3.75
CA LYS A 38 -0.63 24.49 -2.82
C LYS A 38 0.92 24.47 -2.86
N PRO A 39 1.63 24.47 -1.73
CA PRO A 39 3.05 24.17 -1.74
C PRO A 39 3.22 22.69 -2.14
N LYS A 40 3.91 22.43 -3.25
CA LYS A 40 4.47 21.11 -3.54
C LYS A 40 5.74 20.99 -2.72
N ILE A 41 5.65 20.41 -1.53
CA ILE A 41 6.83 19.85 -0.85
C ILE A 41 7.15 18.57 -1.61
N ARG A 42 8.17 18.62 -2.48
CA ARG A 42 8.79 17.41 -3.02
C ARG A 42 9.83 16.97 -2.00
N PHE A 43 9.58 15.85 -1.34
CA PHE A 43 10.66 15.08 -0.73
C PHE A 43 11.56 14.58 -1.87
N HIS A 44 12.70 15.24 -2.04
CA HIS A 44 13.81 14.68 -2.79
C HIS A 44 14.59 13.78 -1.84
N ALA A 45 14.37 12.46 -1.96
CA ALA A 45 15.38 11.50 -1.57
C ALA A 45 16.53 11.62 -2.59
N ALA A 46 17.62 12.27 -2.19
CA ALA A 46 18.92 12.21 -2.84
C ALA A 46 19.89 11.73 -1.76
N ARG A 47 20.29 10.45 -1.79
CA ARG A 47 21.49 9.96 -2.48
C ARG A 47 22.74 10.67 -1.98
N PHE A 48 23.46 9.94 -1.13
CA PHE A 48 24.83 10.11 -0.67
C PHE A 48 25.72 10.89 -1.65
N PHE A 49 26.40 11.92 -1.12
CA PHE A 49 27.64 12.45 -1.67
C PHE A 49 28.59 12.72 -0.50
N ILE A 50 29.76 12.09 -0.57
CA ILE A 50 30.93 12.24 0.29
C ILE A 50 31.49 13.67 0.07
N PRO A 51 31.97 14.38 1.13
CA PRO A 51 32.49 15.72 0.97
C PRO A 51 33.99 15.71 0.68
N SER A 52 34.41 16.47 -0.32
CA SER A 52 35.79 16.90 -0.49
C SER A 52 35.81 18.36 -0.97
N VAL A 53 36.24 19.24 -0.07
CA VAL A 53 36.77 20.56 -0.39
C VAL A 53 37.99 20.76 0.49
N PHE A 54 39.17 20.76 -0.12
CA PHE A 54 40.28 21.64 0.25
C PHE A 54 41.15 21.82 -0.99
N LEU A 55 41.16 23.06 -1.50
CA LEU A 55 42.26 23.67 -2.24
C LEU A 55 42.83 24.73 -1.26
N PRO A 56 44.15 25.00 -1.22
CA PRO A 56 44.80 25.64 -2.37
C PRO A 56 46.28 25.29 -2.57
N GLY A 57 46.85 25.72 -3.70
CA GLY A 57 48.30 25.82 -3.87
C GLY A 57 48.75 25.44 -5.26
N GLY A 58 49.10 26.44 -6.07
CA GLY A 58 49.62 26.23 -7.42
C GLY A 58 51.11 25.89 -7.42
N GLY A 59 51.60 25.48 -8.60
CA GLY A 59 53.03 25.53 -8.90
C GLY A 59 53.59 24.29 -9.59
N ARG A 60 53.58 24.36 -10.93
CA ARG A 60 54.75 24.14 -11.81
C ARG A 60 55.33 22.72 -12.03
N LEU A 61 55.67 22.56 -13.32
CA LEU A 61 56.64 21.64 -13.95
C LEU A 61 56.15 20.19 -14.11
N SER A 62 56.44 19.43 -15.16
CA SER A 62 56.95 19.59 -16.53
C SER A 62 57.14 18.14 -17.01
N MET A 63 57.02 17.88 -18.33
CA MET A 63 57.57 16.70 -19.04
C MET A 63 57.01 15.33 -18.60
N GLU A 64 56.96 14.25 -19.38
CA GLU A 64 57.48 13.78 -20.67
C GLU A 64 56.52 12.59 -21.02
N ASP A 65 55.94 12.53 -22.22
CA ASP A 65 56.34 11.64 -23.34
C ASP A 65 55.84 10.18 -23.26
N GLU A 66 55.40 9.72 -24.44
CA GLU A 66 55.47 8.35 -25.01
C GLU A 66 54.77 7.18 -24.27
N ASP A 67 54.24 6.13 -24.89
CA ASP A 67 53.84 5.75 -26.24
C ASP A 67 53.04 4.42 -26.09
N GLU A 68 52.54 3.92 -27.22
CA GLU A 68 52.27 2.50 -27.55
C GLU A 68 50.84 2.16 -28.03
N GLN A 69 50.66 2.42 -29.34
CA GLN A 69 50.50 1.41 -30.41
C GLN A 69 49.40 0.31 -30.29
N GLY A 70 48.58 0.23 -31.35
CA GLY A 70 47.54 -0.79 -31.61
C GLY A 70 48.09 -2.18 -32.04
N PRO A 71 47.47 -2.95 -32.98
CA PRO A 71 46.58 -2.52 -34.07
C PRO A 71 45.36 -3.44 -34.37
N ALA A 72 44.75 -3.19 -35.53
CA ALA A 72 43.51 -3.69 -36.11
C ALA A 72 43.57 -5.09 -36.78
N GLU A 73 42.38 -5.62 -37.14
CA GLU A 73 41.96 -6.32 -38.40
C GLU A 73 40.82 -7.33 -38.09
N GLY A 74 39.78 -7.60 -38.89
CA GLY A 74 39.29 -7.19 -40.21
C GLY A 74 37.86 -7.77 -40.42
N GLY A 75 37.07 -7.23 -41.36
CA GLY A 75 35.73 -7.76 -41.75
C GLY A 75 35.82 -8.95 -42.71
N PRO A 76 34.81 -9.27 -43.57
CA PRO A 76 33.38 -8.87 -43.63
C PRO A 76 32.44 -10.09 -43.90
N LYS A 77 31.11 -9.86 -44.06
CA LYS A 77 30.28 -10.42 -45.19
C LYS A 77 28.79 -10.08 -45.07
N ALA A 78 28.23 -9.68 -46.21
CA ALA A 78 26.80 -9.50 -46.47
C ALA A 78 26.17 -10.78 -47.03
N GLY A 79 24.86 -10.95 -46.84
CA GLY A 79 24.04 -12.00 -47.44
C GLY A 79 22.57 -11.60 -47.45
N ASP A 80 22.06 -11.37 -48.66
CA ASP A 80 20.67 -11.06 -49.02
C ASP A 80 19.77 -12.32 -48.94
N ARG A 81 18.49 -12.17 -48.55
CA ARG A 81 17.33 -13.05 -48.87
C ARG A 81 16.02 -12.63 -48.15
N ASP A 82 15.09 -12.15 -48.98
CA ASP A 82 13.62 -12.34 -49.03
C ASP A 82 12.66 -11.73 -47.96
N PRO A 83 11.68 -10.87 -48.35
CA PRO A 83 10.74 -10.23 -47.45
C PRO A 83 9.38 -10.96 -47.40
N GLY A 84 9.15 -11.76 -46.36
CA GLY A 84 7.86 -12.41 -46.16
C GLY A 84 7.55 -12.68 -44.69
N LYS A 85 6.51 -12.01 -44.17
CA LYS A 85 5.85 -12.21 -42.87
C LYS A 85 6.52 -11.57 -41.64
N ARG A 86 6.18 -10.30 -41.39
CA ARG A 86 6.19 -9.72 -40.03
C ARG A 86 4.80 -9.20 -39.65
N LYS A 87 4.25 -9.78 -38.58
CA LYS A 87 3.02 -9.36 -37.89
C LYS A 87 3.12 -7.88 -37.47
N PRO A 88 2.06 -7.06 -37.57
CA PRO A 88 2.16 -5.63 -37.27
C PRO A 88 2.38 -5.40 -35.77
N HIS A 89 3.49 -4.75 -35.44
CA HIS A 89 3.81 -4.30 -34.09
C HIS A 89 2.93 -3.11 -33.66
N LYS A 90 2.17 -3.29 -32.57
CA LYS A 90 1.37 -2.28 -31.83
C LYS A 90 2.25 -1.15 -31.22
N ARG A 91 2.88 -0.29 -32.03
CA ARG A 91 3.68 0.86 -31.55
C ARG A 91 3.27 2.25 -32.08
N SER A 92 2.29 2.37 -32.98
CA SER A 92 1.87 3.66 -33.57
C SER A 92 1.01 4.56 -32.65
N GLY A 93 0.19 4.00 -31.76
CA GLY A 93 -0.77 4.78 -30.94
C GLY A 93 -0.19 5.61 -29.79
N ARG A 94 1.10 5.45 -29.42
CA ARG A 94 1.72 6.25 -28.34
C ARG A 94 2.28 7.59 -28.82
N ARG A 95 2.64 7.74 -30.11
CA ARG A 95 3.28 8.98 -30.63
C ARG A 95 2.26 10.10 -30.86
N GLY A 96 1.07 9.80 -31.40
CA GLY A 96 0.06 10.82 -31.75
C GLY A 96 -0.44 11.63 -30.55
N GLY A 97 -0.67 10.99 -29.39
CA GLY A 97 -1.17 11.68 -28.19
C GLY A 97 -0.15 12.63 -27.53
N TRP A 98 1.15 12.37 -27.69
CA TRP A 98 2.20 13.26 -27.18
C TRP A 98 2.37 14.49 -28.08
N LEU A 99 2.35 14.29 -29.41
CA LEU A 99 2.40 15.37 -30.40
C LEU A 99 1.23 16.36 -30.21
N MET A 100 0.00 15.86 -30.05
CA MET A 100 -1.17 16.70 -29.79
C MET A 100 -1.03 17.53 -28.51
N ARG A 101 -0.51 16.96 -27.42
CA ARG A 101 -0.23 17.70 -26.17
C ARG A 101 0.80 18.80 -26.34
N ALA A 102 1.86 18.53 -27.10
CA ALA A 102 2.90 19.50 -27.38
C ALA A 102 2.34 20.67 -28.21
N ARG A 103 1.59 20.38 -29.29
CA ARG A 103 0.95 21.40 -30.13
C ARG A 103 -0.04 22.28 -29.34
N LEU A 104 -0.89 21.67 -28.50
CA LEU A 104 -1.79 22.40 -27.60
C LEU A 104 -1.02 23.28 -26.59
N GLY A 105 0.08 22.75 -26.01
CA GLY A 105 0.91 23.51 -25.09
C GLY A 105 1.55 24.75 -25.73
N VAL A 106 1.95 24.64 -27.00
CA VAL A 106 2.46 25.77 -27.78
C VAL A 106 1.35 26.81 -28.02
N SER A 107 0.17 26.39 -28.50
CA SER A 107 -0.97 27.30 -28.73
C SER A 107 -1.43 28.05 -27.47
N PHE A 108 -1.57 27.37 -26.32
CA PHE A 108 -1.92 28.06 -25.07
C PHE A 108 -0.83 29.03 -24.59
N LYS A 109 0.45 28.71 -24.84
CA LYS A 109 1.58 29.58 -24.46
C LYS A 109 1.66 30.81 -25.38
N SER A 110 1.48 30.66 -26.69
CA SER A 110 1.47 31.78 -27.63
C SER A 110 0.25 32.68 -27.40
N GLY A 111 -0.96 32.11 -27.29
CA GLY A 111 -2.18 32.88 -27.09
C GLY A 111 -2.17 33.68 -25.79
N THR A 112 -1.75 33.07 -24.67
CA THR A 112 -1.62 33.82 -23.41
C THR A 112 -0.43 34.79 -23.37
N ARG A 113 0.55 34.68 -24.27
CA ARG A 113 1.61 35.69 -24.43
C ARG A 113 1.06 36.95 -25.09
N ARG A 114 0.24 36.81 -26.14
CA ARG A 114 -0.45 37.94 -26.80
C ARG A 114 -1.35 38.70 -25.81
N LEU A 115 -2.12 37.99 -24.99
CA LEU A 115 -2.93 38.59 -23.92
C LEU A 115 -2.10 39.29 -22.84
N ARG A 116 -0.93 38.74 -22.47
CA ARG A 116 -0.05 39.36 -21.48
C ARG A 116 0.55 40.68 -22.00
N ALA A 117 0.83 40.76 -23.30
CA ALA A 117 1.37 41.98 -23.90
C ALA A 117 0.38 43.15 -23.82
N HIS A 118 -0.93 42.88 -23.92
CA HIS A 118 -1.97 43.92 -23.89
C HIS A 118 -2.50 44.24 -22.48
N PHE A 119 -2.43 43.29 -21.54
CA PHE A 119 -2.92 43.49 -20.18
C PHE A 119 -1.81 43.40 -19.14
N PRO A 120 -1.42 44.52 -18.48
CA PRO A 120 -0.42 44.50 -17.42
C PRO A 120 -0.97 43.83 -16.14
N GLY A 121 -0.07 43.15 -15.41
CA GLY A 121 -0.35 42.57 -14.09
C GLY A 121 -0.50 41.04 -14.07
N ARG A 122 -0.44 40.47 -12.86
CA ARG A 122 -0.41 38.99 -12.66
C ARG A 122 -1.72 38.28 -12.98
N ARG A 123 -2.86 38.98 -12.95
CA ARG A 123 -4.21 38.45 -13.24
C ARG A 123 -4.71 38.75 -14.67
N TYR A 124 -3.82 39.10 -15.60
CA TYR A 124 -4.16 39.43 -16.99
C TYR A 124 -5.07 38.38 -17.67
N ARG A 125 -4.89 37.10 -17.34
CA ARG A 125 -5.68 35.99 -17.87
C ARG A 125 -7.15 36.02 -17.50
N TYR A 126 -7.58 36.82 -16.51
CA TYR A 126 -8.95 36.86 -16.01
C TYR A 126 -9.65 38.20 -16.30
N ARG A 127 -8.99 39.13 -17.01
CA ARG A 127 -9.58 40.44 -17.35
C ARG A 127 -10.71 40.32 -18.37
N LEU A 128 -10.55 39.45 -19.36
CA LEU A 128 -11.59 39.12 -20.34
C LEU A 128 -12.21 37.75 -20.03
N PRO A 129 -13.53 37.57 -20.24
CA PRO A 129 -14.17 36.26 -20.16
C PRO A 129 -13.72 35.35 -21.32
N TRP A 130 -13.57 34.05 -21.06
CA TRP A 130 -13.17 33.05 -22.06
C TRP A 130 -14.32 32.12 -22.37
N TYR A 131 -14.75 32.09 -23.63
CA TYR A 131 -15.78 31.19 -24.13
C TYR A 131 -15.15 30.12 -25.03
N LEU A 132 -15.81 28.97 -25.12
CA LEU A 132 -15.38 27.87 -25.96
C LEU A 132 -16.45 27.59 -27.02
N CYS A 133 -16.10 27.66 -28.30
CA CYS A 133 -17.02 27.41 -29.42
C CYS A 133 -16.88 25.96 -29.91
N LEU A 134 -17.92 25.16 -29.68
CA LEU A 134 -17.96 23.71 -29.94
C LEU A 134 -19.04 23.37 -30.96
N GLY A 135 -18.75 22.39 -31.80
CA GLY A 135 -19.65 21.93 -32.84
C GLY A 135 -18.93 20.96 -33.79
N ALA A 136 -19.69 20.25 -34.61
CA ALA A 136 -19.14 19.34 -35.61
C ALA A 136 -18.26 20.08 -36.63
N SER A 137 -17.38 19.37 -37.32
CA SER A 137 -16.66 19.91 -38.49
C SER A 137 -17.67 20.36 -39.54
N GLY A 138 -17.54 21.58 -40.06
CA GLY A 138 -18.51 22.14 -41.01
C GLY A 138 -19.75 22.80 -40.39
N SER A 139 -19.92 22.82 -39.06
CA SER A 139 -21.03 23.51 -38.37
C SER A 139 -20.95 25.05 -38.38
N GLY A 140 -20.24 25.66 -39.33
CA GLY A 140 -20.19 27.12 -39.46
C GLY A 140 -19.48 27.89 -38.34
N ARG A 141 -18.75 27.24 -37.43
CA ARG A 141 -18.05 27.90 -36.29
C ARG A 141 -17.08 29.00 -36.69
N SER A 142 -16.18 28.70 -37.62
CA SER A 142 -15.18 29.67 -38.07
C SER A 142 -15.82 30.82 -38.84
N THR A 143 -16.89 30.53 -39.60
CA THR A 143 -17.69 31.54 -40.31
C THR A 143 -18.41 32.46 -39.32
N LEU A 144 -19.05 31.87 -38.29
CA LEU A 144 -19.74 32.58 -37.22
C LEU A 144 -18.79 33.57 -36.52
N LEU A 145 -17.58 33.13 -36.17
CA LEU A 145 -16.60 33.96 -35.44
C LEU A 145 -15.86 34.96 -36.34
N GLY A 146 -15.56 34.58 -37.59
CA GLY A 146 -14.83 35.41 -38.54
C GLY A 146 -15.64 36.57 -39.13
N GLN A 147 -16.97 36.43 -39.23
CA GLN A 147 -17.82 37.40 -39.89
C GLN A 147 -18.75 38.17 -38.93
N THR A 148 -18.50 38.13 -37.62
CA THR A 148 -19.31 38.82 -36.58
C THR A 148 -19.45 40.34 -36.74
N GLY A 149 -18.57 40.99 -37.50
CA GLY A 149 -18.50 42.46 -37.60
C GLY A 149 -18.05 43.14 -36.31
N LEU A 150 -17.48 42.39 -35.36
CA LEU A 150 -16.89 42.91 -34.13
C LEU A 150 -15.40 43.22 -34.34
N ASN A 151 -14.90 44.21 -33.61
CA ASN A 151 -13.49 44.55 -33.65
C ASN A 151 -12.64 43.43 -33.04
N LEU A 152 -11.56 43.09 -33.75
CA LEU A 152 -10.54 42.14 -33.35
C LEU A 152 -9.25 42.91 -33.03
N PRO A 153 -9.05 43.40 -31.80
CA PRO A 153 -7.91 44.26 -31.44
C PRO A 153 -6.54 43.60 -31.62
N LEU A 154 -6.50 42.26 -31.68
CA LEU A 154 -5.28 41.49 -31.91
C LEU A 154 -5.17 40.90 -33.32
N GLY A 155 -6.02 41.36 -34.25
CA GLY A 155 -6.12 40.84 -35.61
C GLY A 155 -6.90 39.53 -35.71
N ALA A 156 -7.30 39.19 -36.93
CA ALA A 156 -7.83 37.87 -37.26
C ALA A 156 -6.73 36.80 -37.13
N PRO A 157 -7.07 35.55 -36.79
CA PRO A 157 -6.08 34.48 -36.69
C PRO A 157 -5.42 34.20 -38.04
N ASP A 158 -4.10 34.06 -38.05
CA ASP A 158 -3.32 33.74 -39.26
C ASP A 158 -3.67 32.33 -39.77
N ALA A 159 -3.50 32.08 -41.07
CA ALA A 159 -3.76 30.76 -41.68
C ALA A 159 -3.01 29.59 -40.99
N ALA A 160 -1.82 29.84 -40.44
CA ALA A 160 -1.06 28.87 -39.66
C ALA A 160 -1.66 28.60 -38.26
N GLU A 161 -2.34 29.59 -37.67
CA GLU A 161 -3.06 29.44 -36.40
C GLU A 161 -4.38 28.69 -36.61
N THR A 162 -5.07 28.96 -37.73
CA THR A 162 -6.30 28.25 -38.13
C THR A 162 -6.05 26.78 -38.49
N ALA A 163 -4.85 26.44 -38.99
CA ALA A 163 -4.42 25.05 -39.22
C ALA A 163 -3.93 24.34 -37.93
N GLY A 164 -3.88 25.05 -36.81
CA GLY A 164 -3.51 24.51 -35.50
C GLY A 164 -4.66 23.76 -34.82
N PRO A 165 -4.38 23.01 -33.73
CA PRO A 165 -5.43 22.30 -32.98
C PRO A 165 -6.38 23.24 -32.20
N LEU A 166 -6.07 24.53 -32.13
CA LEU A 166 -6.81 25.52 -31.36
C LEU A 166 -6.59 26.92 -31.94
N THR A 167 -7.66 27.55 -32.40
CA THR A 167 -7.71 28.92 -32.90
C THR A 167 -8.19 29.86 -31.79
N TRP A 168 -7.59 31.04 -31.68
CA TRP A 168 -7.93 32.05 -30.68
C TRP A 168 -8.54 33.27 -31.35
N TRP A 169 -9.76 33.60 -30.96
CA TRP A 169 -10.45 34.81 -31.40
C TRP A 169 -10.46 35.82 -30.25
N TYR A 170 -9.87 36.99 -30.47
CA TYR A 170 -9.76 38.05 -29.46
C TYR A 170 -10.69 39.19 -29.82
N PHE A 171 -11.83 39.27 -29.16
CA PHE A 171 -12.79 40.37 -29.28
C PHE A 171 -12.55 41.41 -28.18
N ASP A 172 -13.04 42.63 -28.39
CA ASP A 172 -12.94 43.73 -27.41
C ASP A 172 -13.47 43.35 -26.02
N ARG A 173 -14.55 42.56 -25.96
CA ARG A 173 -15.26 42.21 -24.72
C ARG A 173 -15.05 40.76 -24.25
N GLY A 174 -14.33 39.92 -25.00
CA GLY A 174 -14.18 38.50 -24.68
C GLY A 174 -13.20 37.76 -25.57
N VAL A 175 -12.77 36.57 -25.13
CA VAL A 175 -11.93 35.67 -25.93
C VAL A 175 -12.73 34.42 -26.24
N VAL A 176 -12.77 34.00 -27.50
CA VAL A 176 -13.42 32.75 -27.92
C VAL A 176 -12.36 31.77 -28.39
N LEU A 177 -12.37 30.58 -27.81
CA LEU A 177 -11.50 29.46 -28.15
C LEU A 177 -12.24 28.54 -29.11
N GLU A 178 -11.66 28.27 -30.28
CA GLU A 178 -12.22 27.37 -31.27
C GLU A 178 -11.28 26.16 -31.45
N PRO A 179 -11.57 25.01 -30.82
CA PRO A 179 -10.85 23.77 -31.09
C PRO A 179 -11.24 23.21 -32.47
N ASP A 180 -10.31 22.50 -33.09
CA ASP A 180 -10.58 21.71 -34.30
C ASP A 180 -11.81 20.80 -34.09
N GLY A 181 -12.69 20.70 -35.09
CA GLY A 181 -13.91 19.88 -35.00
C GLY A 181 -13.65 18.40 -34.70
N SER A 182 -12.52 17.88 -35.21
CA SER A 182 -12.07 16.50 -34.94
C SER A 182 -11.69 16.25 -33.47
N LEU A 183 -11.38 17.30 -32.70
CA LEU A 183 -11.11 17.19 -31.26
C LEU A 183 -12.39 17.04 -30.43
N PHE A 184 -13.52 17.53 -30.95
CA PHE A 184 -14.81 17.56 -30.26
C PHE A 184 -15.70 16.39 -30.69
N CYS A 185 -15.93 16.20 -31.98
CA CYS A 185 -16.65 15.06 -32.55
C CYS A 185 -15.61 14.02 -33.00
N GLU A 186 -15.35 13.03 -32.14
CA GLU A 186 -14.39 11.96 -32.47
C GLU A 186 -15.03 10.99 -33.47
N ASP A 187 -14.34 10.72 -34.56
CA ASP A 187 -14.72 9.68 -35.51
C ASP A 187 -14.69 8.30 -34.81
N PRO A 188 -15.76 7.49 -34.86
CA PRO A 188 -15.77 6.15 -34.23
C PRO A 188 -14.71 5.21 -34.81
N THR A 189 -14.15 5.53 -35.98
CA THR A 189 -13.05 4.82 -36.64
C THR A 189 -11.66 5.10 -36.03
N CYS A 190 -11.53 6.08 -35.12
CA CYS A 190 -10.26 6.43 -34.51
C CYS A 190 -9.82 5.41 -33.44
N GLN A 191 -8.68 4.72 -33.67
CA GLN A 191 -8.11 3.68 -32.80
C GLN A 191 -7.74 4.11 -31.35
N THR A 192 -7.86 5.39 -30.99
CA THR A 192 -7.60 5.87 -29.61
C THR A 192 -8.58 6.97 -29.18
N PRO A 193 -9.85 6.64 -28.93
CA PRO A 193 -10.85 7.65 -28.56
C PRO A 193 -10.47 8.34 -27.24
N GLY A 194 -10.58 9.65 -27.21
CA GLY A 194 -10.65 10.46 -26.01
C GLY A 194 -9.35 11.10 -25.51
N ARG A 195 -8.16 10.78 -26.02
CA ARG A 195 -6.92 11.35 -25.42
C ARG A 195 -6.66 12.80 -25.80
N GLY A 196 -7.07 13.22 -26.99
CA GLY A 196 -6.93 14.59 -27.50
C GLY A 196 -7.74 15.57 -26.67
N TRP A 197 -9.07 15.36 -26.60
CA TRP A 197 -9.99 16.20 -25.84
C TRP A 197 -9.64 16.32 -24.36
N LYS A 198 -9.29 15.22 -23.70
CA LYS A 198 -8.82 15.22 -22.31
C LYS A 198 -7.58 16.09 -22.11
N SER A 199 -6.67 16.04 -23.08
CA SER A 199 -5.42 16.81 -23.03
C SER A 199 -5.70 18.30 -23.20
N PHE A 200 -6.64 18.66 -24.08
CA PHE A 200 -7.16 20.03 -24.23
C PHE A 200 -7.77 20.55 -22.92
N CYS A 201 -8.72 19.82 -22.33
CA CYS A 201 -9.38 20.21 -21.07
C CYS A 201 -8.36 20.45 -19.94
N ARG A 202 -7.33 19.60 -19.84
CA ARG A 202 -6.26 19.75 -18.85
C ARG A 202 -5.34 20.93 -19.15
N ALA A 203 -5.05 21.21 -20.42
CA ALA A 203 -4.25 22.37 -20.81
C ALA A 203 -4.97 23.67 -20.47
N LEU A 204 -6.28 23.72 -20.72
CA LEU A 204 -7.16 24.82 -20.35
C LEU A 204 -7.16 25.06 -18.83
N TYR A 205 -7.41 24.01 -18.02
CA TYR A 205 -7.40 24.11 -16.56
C TYR A 205 -6.03 24.55 -16.00
N ARG A 206 -4.92 24.08 -16.57
CA ARG A 206 -3.57 24.51 -16.16
C ARG A 206 -3.30 25.98 -16.46
N THR A 207 -3.88 26.49 -17.53
CA THR A 207 -3.65 27.87 -17.99
C THR A 207 -4.47 28.86 -17.16
N ARG A 208 -5.73 28.53 -16.83
CA ARG A 208 -6.68 29.40 -16.14
C ARG A 208 -7.42 28.65 -15.01
N ALA A 209 -6.70 28.34 -13.93
CA ALA A 209 -7.15 27.40 -12.90
C ALA A 209 -8.33 27.87 -12.01
N GLU A 210 -8.52 29.18 -11.81
CA GLU A 210 -9.60 29.72 -10.96
C GLU A 210 -10.96 29.65 -11.67
N ARG A 211 -10.97 29.91 -12.98
CA ARG A 211 -12.16 29.91 -13.84
C ARG A 211 -11.73 29.56 -15.25
N ALA A 212 -11.75 28.27 -15.59
CA ALA A 212 -11.21 27.75 -16.84
C ALA A 212 -11.91 28.36 -18.07
N LEU A 213 -13.24 28.46 -18.00
CA LEU A 213 -14.12 29.07 -18.99
C LEU A 213 -15.23 29.85 -18.27
N ASP A 214 -15.82 30.79 -18.99
CA ASP A 214 -16.98 31.58 -18.58
C ASP A 214 -18.29 31.01 -19.18
N GLY A 215 -18.21 30.36 -20.35
CA GLY A 215 -19.34 29.69 -20.99
C GLY A 215 -18.92 28.87 -22.21
N VAL A 216 -19.86 28.11 -22.78
CA VAL A 216 -19.68 27.31 -24.00
C VAL A 216 -20.71 27.73 -25.04
N LEU A 217 -20.26 27.98 -26.26
CA LEU A 217 -21.09 28.19 -27.44
C LEU A 217 -21.19 26.85 -28.15
N LEU A 218 -22.38 26.26 -28.23
CA LEU A 218 -22.62 25.00 -28.92
C LEU A 218 -23.30 25.29 -30.27
N THR A 219 -22.56 25.15 -31.35
CA THR A 219 -23.06 25.36 -32.71
C THR A 219 -23.59 24.07 -33.33
N ILE A 220 -24.79 24.15 -33.87
CA ILE A 220 -25.49 23.03 -34.52
C ILE A 220 -25.90 23.51 -35.91
N SER A 221 -25.49 22.79 -36.96
CA SER A 221 -25.86 23.16 -38.33
C SER A 221 -27.32 22.81 -38.58
N VAL A 222 -28.09 23.72 -39.17
CA VAL A 222 -29.48 23.43 -39.54
C VAL A 222 -29.57 22.32 -40.58
N LYS A 223 -28.55 22.17 -41.45
CA LYS A 223 -28.48 21.06 -42.42
C LYS A 223 -28.46 19.69 -41.75
N ASP A 224 -28.01 19.62 -40.50
CA ASP A 224 -27.97 18.38 -39.72
C ASP A 224 -29.31 18.03 -39.08
N LEU A 225 -30.28 18.95 -39.15
CA LEU A 225 -31.62 18.82 -38.56
C LEU A 225 -32.73 18.76 -39.63
N MET A 226 -32.39 18.95 -40.91
CA MET A 226 -33.34 18.95 -42.03
C MET A 226 -33.15 17.74 -42.94
N GLY A 227 -34.19 17.41 -43.70
CA GLY A 227 -34.17 16.32 -44.68
C GLY A 227 -33.93 14.95 -44.02
N ALA A 228 -33.25 14.05 -44.74
CA ALA A 228 -32.98 12.68 -44.27
C ALA A 228 -32.21 12.63 -42.94
N ALA A 229 -31.34 13.61 -42.68
CA ALA A 229 -30.57 13.67 -41.43
C ALA A 229 -31.42 14.06 -40.21
N GLY A 230 -32.45 14.89 -40.41
CA GLY A 230 -33.39 15.27 -39.36
C GLY A 230 -34.41 14.18 -39.03
N SER A 231 -34.74 13.32 -39.99
CA SER A 231 -35.68 12.20 -39.82
C SER A 231 -35.05 10.96 -39.18
N ASP A 232 -33.73 10.86 -39.14
CA ASP A 232 -33.01 9.76 -38.49
C ASP A 232 -32.86 10.03 -36.98
N HIS A 233 -33.88 9.61 -36.22
CA HIS A 233 -33.91 9.80 -34.77
C HIS A 233 -32.74 9.09 -34.05
N GLU A 234 -32.24 7.97 -34.58
CA GLU A 234 -31.12 7.22 -33.97
C GLU A 234 -29.80 7.97 -34.15
N ALA A 235 -29.55 8.50 -35.36
CA ALA A 235 -28.37 9.34 -35.61
C ALA A 235 -28.38 10.62 -34.76
N LEU A 236 -29.55 11.27 -34.59
CA LEU A 236 -29.69 12.44 -33.72
C LEU A 236 -29.44 12.10 -32.25
N ALA A 237 -29.97 10.98 -31.74
CA ALA A 237 -29.73 10.51 -30.37
C ALA A 237 -28.24 10.20 -30.13
N GLN A 238 -27.57 9.51 -31.06
CA GLN A 238 -26.14 9.19 -30.95
C GLN A 238 -25.27 10.47 -30.94
N ARG A 239 -25.67 11.47 -31.73
CA ARG A 239 -25.01 12.78 -31.74
C ARG A 239 -25.21 13.53 -30.43
N ALA A 240 -26.42 13.50 -29.87
CA ALA A 240 -26.73 14.09 -28.58
C ALA A 240 -25.85 13.49 -27.47
N GLU A 241 -25.75 12.15 -27.44
CA GLU A 241 -24.92 11.42 -26.46
C GLU A 241 -23.43 11.80 -26.59
N THR A 242 -22.93 11.91 -27.82
CA THR A 242 -21.55 12.33 -28.09
C THR A 242 -21.28 13.72 -27.51
N ILE A 243 -22.16 14.69 -27.78
CA ILE A 243 -22.04 16.07 -27.28
C ILE A 243 -22.11 16.09 -25.75
N TYR A 244 -23.09 15.40 -25.16
CA TYR A 244 -23.24 15.27 -23.70
C TYR A 244 -21.97 14.71 -23.05
N GLY A 245 -21.42 13.63 -23.62
CA GLY A 245 -20.19 12.99 -23.15
C GLY A 245 -18.99 13.95 -23.12
N GLN A 246 -18.83 14.79 -24.14
CA GLN A 246 -17.72 15.75 -24.23
C GLN A 246 -17.90 16.93 -23.28
N LEU A 247 -19.12 17.47 -23.14
CA LEU A 247 -19.43 18.54 -22.20
C LEU A 247 -19.25 18.09 -20.74
N ARG A 248 -19.75 16.90 -20.40
CA ARG A 248 -19.54 16.26 -19.09
C ARG A 248 -18.06 16.09 -18.78
N ARG A 249 -17.27 15.71 -19.78
CA ARG A 249 -15.82 15.56 -19.63
C ARG A 249 -15.10 16.89 -19.42
N LEU A 250 -15.54 17.94 -20.11
CA LEU A 250 -15.05 19.30 -19.90
C LEU A 250 -15.35 19.78 -18.47
N GLN A 251 -16.57 19.59 -17.98
CA GLN A 251 -16.94 19.90 -16.59
C GLN A 251 -16.10 19.09 -15.58
N LYS A 252 -15.93 17.78 -15.81
CA LYS A 252 -15.15 16.90 -14.92
C LYS A 252 -13.67 17.27 -14.83
N GLU A 253 -13.00 17.54 -15.96
CA GLU A 253 -11.57 17.85 -15.96
C GLU A 253 -11.27 19.29 -15.51
N THR A 254 -12.18 20.23 -15.77
CA THR A 254 -12.05 21.62 -15.28
C THR A 254 -12.55 21.79 -13.84
N GLY A 255 -13.45 20.93 -13.39
CA GLY A 255 -14.16 21.03 -12.11
C GLY A 255 -15.06 22.27 -12.02
N MET A 256 -15.64 22.68 -13.14
CA MET A 256 -16.51 23.84 -13.26
C MET A 256 -17.82 23.43 -13.94
N VAL A 257 -18.92 24.03 -13.50
CA VAL A 257 -20.19 24.04 -14.22
C VAL A 257 -20.25 25.36 -14.98
N PHE A 258 -20.55 25.32 -16.28
CA PHE A 258 -20.58 26.50 -17.14
C PHE A 258 -21.92 26.54 -17.91
N PRO A 259 -22.41 27.75 -18.25
CA PRO A 259 -23.57 27.92 -19.11
C PRO A 259 -23.26 27.48 -20.56
N VAL A 260 -24.25 26.90 -21.23
CA VAL A 260 -24.18 26.49 -22.63
C VAL A 260 -25.20 27.29 -23.45
N TYR A 261 -24.72 28.00 -24.47
CA TYR A 261 -25.54 28.74 -25.43
C TYR A 261 -25.67 27.91 -26.70
N VAL A 262 -26.89 27.50 -27.07
CA VAL A 262 -27.12 26.71 -28.28
C VAL A 262 -27.35 27.65 -29.45
N ILE A 263 -26.56 27.53 -30.51
CA ILE A 263 -26.60 28.40 -31.67
C ILE A 263 -26.82 27.53 -32.92
N LEU A 264 -27.98 27.68 -33.56
CA LEU A 264 -28.24 27.10 -34.86
C LEU A 264 -27.60 27.95 -35.94
N THR A 265 -26.63 27.36 -36.63
CA THR A 265 -25.89 27.99 -37.72
C THR A 265 -26.38 27.49 -39.07
N GLY A 266 -26.26 28.31 -40.11
CA GLY A 266 -26.64 27.90 -41.46
C GLY A 266 -28.16 27.98 -41.69
N CYS A 267 -28.84 28.89 -40.98
CA CYS A 267 -30.28 29.11 -41.14
C CYS A 267 -30.69 29.58 -42.54
N ASP A 268 -29.74 30.04 -43.35
CA ASP A 268 -29.91 30.31 -44.79
C ASP A 268 -30.40 29.11 -45.60
N ALA A 269 -30.18 27.89 -45.11
CA ALA A 269 -30.72 26.68 -45.72
C ALA A 269 -32.24 26.50 -45.47
N ILE A 270 -32.83 27.22 -44.51
CA ILE A 270 -34.26 27.11 -44.18
C ILE A 270 -35.06 27.83 -45.28
N PRO A 271 -36.05 27.16 -45.90
CA PRO A 271 -36.95 27.80 -46.86
C PRO A 271 -37.56 29.09 -46.28
N GLY A 272 -37.43 30.20 -47.02
CA GLY A 272 -37.96 31.51 -46.62
C GLY A 272 -37.04 32.37 -45.74
N PHE A 273 -35.92 31.84 -45.22
CA PHE A 273 -35.05 32.62 -44.33
C PHE A 273 -34.30 33.75 -45.04
N SER A 274 -33.79 33.51 -46.24
CA SER A 274 -33.12 34.55 -47.04
C SER A 274 -34.11 35.65 -47.47
N ALA A 275 -35.34 35.27 -47.83
CA ALA A 275 -36.42 36.20 -48.15
C ALA A 275 -36.79 37.06 -46.92
N PHE A 276 -36.79 36.47 -45.72
CA PHE A 276 -37.00 37.18 -44.46
C PHE A 276 -35.88 38.18 -44.16
N ILE A 277 -34.61 37.78 -44.28
CA ILE A 277 -33.47 38.69 -44.04
C ILE A 277 -33.46 39.86 -45.03
N ALA A 278 -33.85 39.63 -46.28
CA ALA A 278 -33.93 40.68 -47.30
C ALA A 278 -34.84 41.83 -46.85
N GLN A 279 -35.94 41.52 -46.15
CA GLN A 279 -36.89 42.52 -45.62
C GLN A 279 -36.46 43.14 -44.28
N CYS A 280 -35.55 42.51 -43.53
CA CYS A 280 -35.06 43.06 -42.26
C CYS A 280 -34.15 44.28 -42.47
N THR A 281 -34.32 45.30 -41.62
CA THR A 281 -33.42 46.46 -41.55
C THR A 281 -32.05 46.09 -41.00
N GLU A 282 -31.03 46.92 -41.26
CA GLU A 282 -29.67 46.72 -40.71
C GLU A 282 -29.64 46.65 -39.16
N ARG A 283 -30.59 47.31 -38.49
CA ARG A 283 -30.73 47.22 -37.03
C ARG A 283 -31.31 45.86 -36.60
N GLU A 284 -32.36 45.40 -37.27
CA GLU A 284 -32.99 44.10 -36.98
C GLU A 284 -32.03 42.94 -37.29
N ARG A 285 -31.22 43.04 -38.35
CA ARG A 285 -30.17 42.06 -38.67
C ARG A 285 -29.09 41.96 -37.60
N ARG A 286 -28.94 42.95 -36.72
CA ARG A 286 -27.98 42.91 -35.59
C ARG A 286 -28.60 42.31 -34.33
N ASP A 287 -29.92 42.42 -34.18
CA ASP A 287 -30.69 42.02 -33.00
C ASP A 287 -30.59 40.50 -32.73
N LEU A 288 -30.98 40.11 -31.52
CA LEU A 288 -31.02 38.74 -31.07
C LEU A 288 -32.26 38.00 -31.63
N PHE A 289 -32.02 37.00 -32.48
CA PHE A 289 -33.07 36.10 -32.95
C PHE A 289 -33.01 34.74 -32.23
N GLY A 290 -34.01 34.45 -31.41
CA GLY A 290 -34.11 33.21 -30.63
C GLY A 290 -34.84 33.37 -29.30
N TRP A 291 -34.61 32.40 -28.42
CA TRP A 291 -35.22 32.30 -27.09
C TRP A 291 -34.16 32.15 -26.01
N SER A 292 -34.33 32.87 -24.90
CA SER A 292 -33.48 32.79 -23.71
C SER A 292 -34.24 32.17 -22.54
N VAL A 293 -33.55 31.43 -21.68
CA VAL A 293 -34.12 30.90 -20.45
C VAL A 293 -34.33 32.05 -19.46
N HIS A 294 -35.57 32.27 -19.03
CA HIS A 294 -35.96 33.34 -18.08
C HIS A 294 -35.91 32.91 -16.60
N HIS A 295 -35.59 31.63 -16.35
CA HIS A 295 -35.51 31.05 -15.01
C HIS A 295 -34.16 31.32 -14.34
N ASP A 296 -34.10 31.08 -13.02
CA ASP A 296 -32.89 31.21 -12.23
C ASP A 296 -31.69 30.50 -12.87
N THR A 297 -30.53 31.14 -12.75
CA THR A 297 -29.31 30.74 -13.46
C THR A 297 -28.78 29.34 -13.13
N THR A 298 -29.37 28.68 -12.13
CA THR A 298 -29.00 27.37 -11.58
C THR A 298 -30.03 26.26 -11.86
N VAL A 299 -31.15 26.56 -12.52
CA VAL A 299 -32.21 25.58 -12.78
C VAL A 299 -31.75 24.59 -13.87
N PRO A 300 -31.87 23.27 -13.63
CA PRO A 300 -31.60 22.25 -14.65
C PRO A 300 -32.56 22.37 -15.84
N TYR A 301 -32.18 21.79 -16.98
CA TYR A 301 -33.03 21.70 -18.16
C TYR A 301 -34.35 20.97 -17.87
N ALA A 302 -35.45 21.46 -18.45
CA ALA A 302 -36.74 20.79 -18.46
C ALA A 302 -37.17 20.48 -19.91
N ALA A 303 -37.79 19.31 -20.11
CA ALA A 303 -38.19 18.82 -21.44
C ALA A 303 -39.22 19.71 -22.15
N SER A 304 -39.91 20.61 -21.44
CA SER A 304 -40.85 21.59 -22.02
C SER A 304 -40.17 22.84 -22.60
N TRP A 305 -38.87 23.03 -22.39
CA TRP A 305 -38.15 24.23 -22.85
C TRP A 305 -38.05 24.36 -24.38
N PRO A 306 -37.82 23.29 -25.16
CA PRO A 306 -37.88 23.37 -26.62
C PRO A 306 -39.25 23.84 -27.10
N ASP A 307 -40.33 23.26 -26.58
CA ASP A 307 -41.70 23.64 -26.96
C ASP A 307 -41.97 25.13 -26.68
N GLN A 308 -41.64 25.59 -25.47
CA GLN A 308 -41.74 27.01 -25.09
C GLN A 308 -40.89 27.93 -25.97
N ALA A 309 -39.70 27.47 -26.38
CA ALA A 309 -38.80 28.24 -27.23
C ALA A 309 -39.38 28.41 -28.64
N PHE A 310 -39.93 27.34 -29.22
CA PHE A 310 -40.56 27.39 -30.55
C PHE A 310 -41.90 28.13 -30.54
N ASP A 311 -42.71 28.00 -29.49
CA ASP A 311 -43.94 28.79 -29.34
C ASP A 311 -43.64 30.30 -29.30
N HIS A 312 -42.65 30.70 -28.47
CA HIS A 312 -42.20 32.09 -28.40
C HIS A 312 -41.60 32.58 -29.73
N LEU A 313 -40.88 31.72 -30.44
CA LEU A 313 -40.29 32.05 -31.73
C LEU A 313 -41.37 32.24 -32.80
N ALA A 314 -42.39 31.39 -32.83
CA ALA A 314 -43.54 31.50 -33.72
C ALA A 314 -44.33 32.80 -33.46
N GLU A 315 -44.61 33.13 -32.20
CA GLU A 315 -45.24 34.41 -31.83
C GLU A 315 -44.41 35.61 -32.24
N ARG A 316 -43.09 35.58 -31.94
CA ARG A 316 -42.18 36.68 -32.30
C ARG A 316 -42.08 36.85 -33.80
N MET A 317 -42.05 35.76 -34.55
CA MET A 317 -42.04 35.80 -36.01
C MET A 317 -43.33 36.33 -36.59
N ALA A 318 -44.49 35.89 -36.10
CA ALA A 318 -45.78 36.41 -36.55
C ALA A 318 -45.86 37.94 -36.34
N ARG A 319 -45.39 38.43 -35.18
CA ARG A 319 -45.30 39.89 -34.92
C ARG A 319 -44.34 40.59 -35.87
N LEU A 320 -43.13 40.04 -36.10
CA LEU A 320 -42.16 40.64 -37.02
C LEU A 320 -42.67 40.64 -38.48
N GLN A 321 -43.35 39.58 -38.92
CA GLN A 321 -43.96 39.52 -40.25
C GLN A 321 -45.09 40.52 -40.41
N LEU A 322 -45.93 40.73 -39.38
CA LEU A 322 -46.95 41.78 -39.36
C LEU A 322 -46.32 43.17 -39.40
N ASP A 323 -45.33 43.44 -38.55
CA ASP A 323 -44.62 44.72 -38.51
C ASP A 323 -43.95 45.05 -39.85
N MET A 324 -43.33 44.06 -40.50
CA MET A 324 -42.77 44.21 -41.84
C MET A 324 -43.85 44.42 -42.90
N GLY A 325 -45.00 43.74 -42.79
CA GLY A 325 -46.15 43.97 -43.66
C GLY A 325 -46.71 45.39 -43.56
N PHE A 326 -46.79 45.97 -42.35
CA PHE A 326 -47.22 47.35 -42.15
C PHE A 326 -46.24 48.39 -42.74
N ARG A 327 -44.94 48.08 -42.80
CA ARG A 327 -43.92 48.94 -43.41
C ARG A 327 -43.95 48.92 -44.94
N GLY A 328 -44.61 47.93 -45.53
CA GLY A 328 -44.55 47.62 -46.96
C GLY A 328 -43.30 46.82 -47.30
N PHE A 329 -43.45 45.85 -48.21
CA PHE A 329 -42.33 45.07 -48.74
C PHE A 329 -41.56 45.89 -49.78
N GLY A 330 -40.24 45.70 -49.87
CA GLY A 330 -39.44 46.33 -50.93
C GLY A 330 -39.76 45.78 -52.33
N ASP A 331 -39.18 46.39 -53.38
CA ASP A 331 -39.43 46.05 -54.79
C ASP A 331 -39.15 44.58 -55.18
N THR A 332 -38.40 43.84 -54.36
CA THR A 332 -38.09 42.41 -54.55
C THR A 332 -38.70 41.58 -53.42
N PHE A 333 -40.03 41.45 -53.40
CA PHE A 333 -40.72 40.56 -52.48
C PHE A 333 -40.78 39.14 -53.06
N ASP A 334 -40.33 38.16 -52.27
CA ASP A 334 -40.38 36.73 -52.59
C ASP A 334 -41.44 36.07 -51.69
N ASP A 335 -42.45 35.42 -52.29
CA ASP A 335 -43.53 34.71 -51.59
C ASP A 335 -43.00 33.65 -50.61
N ALA A 336 -41.76 33.16 -50.82
CA ALA A 336 -41.08 32.26 -49.90
C ALA A 336 -40.95 32.84 -48.47
N PHE A 337 -41.06 34.17 -48.30
CA PHE A 337 -41.12 34.84 -47.01
C PHE A 337 -42.14 34.22 -46.04
N PHE A 338 -43.32 33.82 -46.55
CA PHE A 338 -44.39 33.25 -45.72
C PHE A 338 -44.16 31.78 -45.35
N LEU A 339 -43.18 31.10 -45.97
CA LEU A 339 -42.86 29.69 -45.68
C LEU A 339 -42.02 29.53 -44.41
N LEU A 340 -41.33 30.59 -43.97
CA LEU A 340 -40.38 30.52 -42.86
C LEU A 340 -41.00 30.01 -41.53
N PRO A 341 -42.19 30.47 -41.07
CA PRO A 341 -42.82 29.95 -39.86
C PRO A 341 -43.03 28.43 -39.89
N ALA A 342 -43.58 27.91 -40.98
CA ALA A 342 -43.81 26.48 -41.13
C ALA A 342 -42.50 25.69 -41.22
N ALA A 343 -41.50 26.21 -41.94
CA ALA A 343 -40.19 25.57 -42.08
C ALA A 343 -39.41 25.52 -40.77
N LEU A 344 -39.56 26.53 -39.91
CA LEU A 344 -38.94 26.59 -38.59
C LEU A 344 -39.66 25.67 -37.59
N GLU A 345 -40.98 25.59 -37.66
CA GLU A 345 -41.79 24.68 -36.85
C GLU A 345 -41.42 23.21 -37.12
N ALA A 346 -41.07 22.86 -38.36
CA ALA A 346 -40.56 21.53 -38.71
C ALA A 346 -39.25 21.14 -37.99
N LEU A 347 -38.49 22.11 -37.48
CA LEU A 347 -37.27 21.86 -36.69
C LEU A 347 -37.55 21.55 -35.21
N ARG A 348 -38.81 21.70 -34.74
CA ARG A 348 -39.17 21.51 -33.33
C ARG A 348 -38.81 20.11 -32.83
N GLU A 349 -39.24 19.07 -33.54
CA GLU A 349 -39.04 17.68 -33.13
C GLU A 349 -37.56 17.24 -33.16
N PRO A 350 -36.80 17.43 -34.26
CA PRO A 350 -35.36 17.13 -34.29
C PRO A 350 -34.58 17.88 -33.20
N MET A 351 -34.95 19.13 -32.92
CA MET A 351 -34.31 19.93 -31.87
C MET A 351 -34.63 19.38 -30.48
N ARG A 352 -35.88 19.00 -30.23
CA ARG A 352 -36.30 18.40 -28.95
C ARG A 352 -35.50 17.13 -28.65
N LEU A 353 -35.42 16.20 -29.60
CA LEU A 353 -34.63 14.96 -29.45
C LEU A 353 -33.16 15.24 -29.14
N LEU A 354 -32.57 16.22 -29.83
CA LEU A 354 -31.17 16.58 -29.64
C LEU A 354 -30.92 17.25 -28.28
N LEU A 355 -31.76 18.19 -27.87
CA LEU A 355 -31.61 18.91 -26.60
C LEU A 355 -31.88 18.01 -25.39
N ASP A 356 -32.89 17.15 -25.46
CA ASP A 356 -33.20 16.17 -24.41
C ASP A 356 -32.02 15.23 -24.17
N GLY A 357 -31.35 14.79 -25.24
CA GLY A 357 -30.14 13.97 -25.14
C GLY A 357 -28.87 14.73 -24.70
N ILE A 358 -28.75 16.03 -25.00
CA ILE A 358 -27.58 16.85 -24.60
C ILE A 358 -27.66 17.26 -23.12
N PHE A 359 -28.84 17.60 -22.63
CA PHE A 359 -29.05 18.20 -21.31
C PHE A 359 -29.63 17.24 -20.27
N VAL A 360 -29.30 15.94 -20.39
CA VAL A 360 -29.70 14.90 -19.43
C VAL A 360 -29.27 15.27 -18.01
N SER A 361 -30.23 15.34 -17.09
CA SER A 361 -29.97 15.54 -15.66
C SER A 361 -29.84 14.19 -14.95
N THR A 362 -28.76 13.99 -14.18
CA THR A 362 -28.55 12.76 -13.38
C THR A 362 -28.15 13.12 -11.96
N ALA A 363 -28.50 12.29 -10.98
CA ALA A 363 -28.12 12.52 -9.58
C ALA A 363 -26.60 12.40 -9.33
N TYR A 364 -25.87 11.77 -10.25
CA TYR A 364 -24.44 11.47 -10.10
C TYR A 364 -23.50 12.57 -10.57
N HIS A 365 -23.98 13.51 -11.39
CA HIS A 365 -23.17 14.55 -12.01
C HIS A 365 -23.85 15.91 -11.88
N ASP A 366 -23.04 16.97 -11.82
CA ASP A 366 -23.59 18.32 -11.89
C ASP A 366 -24.28 18.53 -13.26
N PRO A 367 -25.47 19.15 -13.31
CA PRO A 367 -26.20 19.33 -14.57
C PRO A 367 -25.47 20.29 -15.50
N ILE A 368 -25.65 20.09 -16.81
CA ILE A 368 -25.28 21.09 -17.82
C ILE A 368 -26.41 22.12 -17.87
N LEU A 369 -26.06 23.41 -17.87
CA LEU A 369 -27.03 24.50 -17.76
C LEU A 369 -27.23 25.17 -19.14
N PRO A 370 -28.35 24.92 -19.84
CA PRO A 370 -28.68 25.65 -21.07
C PRO A 370 -29.04 27.11 -20.75
N ARG A 371 -28.65 28.03 -21.64
CA ARG A 371 -29.01 29.46 -21.54
C ARG A 371 -30.05 29.94 -22.53
N GLY A 372 -30.18 29.27 -23.66
CA GLY A 372 -31.07 29.66 -24.73
C GLY A 372 -30.69 29.02 -26.05
N ILE A 373 -31.58 29.19 -27.01
CA ILE A 373 -31.50 28.69 -28.39
C ILE A 373 -31.53 29.92 -29.30
N TYR A 374 -30.51 30.08 -30.13
CA TYR A 374 -30.32 31.25 -30.99
C TYR A 374 -30.09 30.83 -32.43
N PHE A 375 -30.50 31.66 -33.38
CA PHE A 375 -30.46 31.33 -34.80
C PHE A 375 -29.58 32.34 -35.55
N THR A 376 -28.75 31.84 -36.46
CA THR A 376 -27.85 32.67 -37.27
C THR A 376 -27.68 32.09 -38.67
N GLY A 377 -27.72 32.96 -39.67
CA GLY A 377 -27.53 32.59 -41.07
C GLY A 377 -26.97 33.74 -41.90
N ALA A 378 -26.38 33.41 -43.02
CA ALA A 378 -25.82 34.37 -43.96
C ALA A 378 -26.89 34.87 -44.94
N PRO A 379 -26.93 36.16 -45.29
CA PRO A 379 -27.79 36.61 -46.39
C PRO A 379 -27.34 35.97 -47.71
N ASP A 380 -28.29 35.57 -48.55
CA ASP A 380 -28.00 35.06 -49.90
C ASP A 380 -27.35 36.19 -50.73
N PRO A 381 -26.15 36.00 -51.29
CA PRO A 381 -25.51 37.01 -52.12
C PRO A 381 -26.24 37.26 -53.45
N ASN A 382 -27.18 36.41 -53.87
CA ASN A 382 -27.92 36.59 -55.12
C ASN A 382 -29.43 36.32 -54.94
N PRO A 383 -30.28 37.35 -54.76
CA PRO A 383 -31.69 37.19 -54.42
C PRO A 383 -32.59 36.70 -55.58
N ASN A 384 -32.06 36.50 -56.79
CA ASN A 384 -32.88 36.14 -57.96
C ASN A 384 -33.17 34.63 -58.04
N PRO A 385 -34.45 34.20 -58.03
CA PRO A 385 -34.82 32.78 -58.01
C PRO A 385 -34.45 32.02 -59.31
N GLU A 386 -34.38 32.69 -60.46
CA GLU A 386 -34.03 32.07 -61.75
C GLU A 386 -32.59 31.52 -61.80
N SER A 387 -31.68 32.09 -60.99
CA SER A 387 -30.28 31.66 -60.89
C SER A 387 -30.10 30.35 -60.12
N ARG A 388 -31.09 29.94 -59.30
CA ARG A 388 -31.03 28.69 -58.52
C ARG A 388 -31.16 27.43 -59.39
N SER A 389 -31.89 27.52 -60.50
CA SER A 389 -32.23 26.36 -61.33
C SER A 389 -31.11 25.94 -62.32
N GLN A 390 -30.12 26.80 -62.57
CA GLN A 390 -28.98 26.48 -63.46
C GLN A 390 -27.74 25.93 -62.74
N ALA A 391 -27.71 25.97 -61.40
CA ALA A 391 -26.58 25.46 -60.61
C ALA A 391 -26.66 23.96 -60.28
N VAL A 392 -27.76 23.29 -60.63
CA VAL A 392 -27.98 21.85 -60.38
C VAL A 392 -27.64 21.04 -61.63
N ALA A 393 -26.34 20.94 -61.94
CA ALA A 393 -25.80 19.91 -62.83
C ALA A 393 -24.51 19.33 -62.21
N PRO A 394 -24.32 17.99 -62.21
CA PRO A 394 -23.16 17.37 -61.55
C PRO A 394 -21.92 17.62 -62.41
N ARG A 395 -21.02 18.50 -61.97
CA ARG A 395 -19.72 18.71 -62.61
C ARG A 395 -18.77 17.57 -62.21
N SER A 396 -18.42 16.76 -63.21
CA SER A 396 -17.39 15.73 -63.17
C SER A 396 -16.02 16.31 -62.80
N GLU A 397 -15.32 15.59 -61.92
CA GLU A 397 -14.00 15.92 -61.42
C GLU A 397 -12.94 15.81 -62.54
N THR A 398 -12.15 16.87 -62.73
CA THR A 398 -10.80 16.78 -63.31
C THR A 398 -9.84 17.56 -62.41
N PRO A 399 -8.70 16.98 -61.99
CA PRO A 399 -7.77 17.63 -61.07
C PRO A 399 -6.76 18.49 -61.85
N GLY A 400 -6.90 19.81 -61.79
CA GLY A 400 -5.97 20.75 -62.42
C GLY A 400 -6.11 22.13 -61.76
N GLY A 401 -5.00 22.69 -61.32
CA GLY A 401 -4.98 23.77 -60.33
C GLY A 401 -5.32 25.15 -60.89
N THR A 402 -5.99 25.95 -60.07
CA THR A 402 -5.60 27.31 -59.65
C THR A 402 -6.65 27.78 -58.64
N LYS A 403 -6.20 28.14 -57.42
CA LYS A 403 -7.11 28.74 -56.43
C LYS A 403 -7.48 30.14 -56.91
N PRO A 404 -8.77 30.49 -57.03
CA PRO A 404 -9.16 31.87 -57.30
C PRO A 404 -8.88 32.72 -56.06
N THR A 405 -7.99 33.70 -56.21
CA THR A 405 -7.94 34.89 -55.37
C THR A 405 -9.20 35.71 -55.64
N ALA A 406 -10.20 35.55 -54.78
CA ALA A 406 -11.37 36.42 -54.74
C ALA A 406 -11.09 37.60 -53.80
N SER A 407 -11.31 38.79 -54.35
CA SER A 407 -11.22 40.13 -53.78
C SER A 407 -12.05 40.34 -52.50
N LEU A 408 -11.60 41.28 -51.67
CA LEU A 408 -11.93 41.45 -50.25
C LEU A 408 -13.11 42.38 -49.91
N ASP A 409 -13.93 42.82 -50.87
CA ASP A 409 -14.91 43.91 -50.63
C ASP A 409 -16.40 43.50 -50.57
N GLY A 410 -16.72 42.19 -50.59
CA GLY A 410 -18.11 41.71 -50.60
C GLY A 410 -18.46 40.70 -49.50
N THR A 411 -17.88 40.80 -48.31
CA THR A 411 -18.07 39.77 -47.27
C THR A 411 -19.49 39.78 -46.71
N VAL A 412 -20.31 38.83 -47.17
CA VAL A 412 -21.59 38.42 -46.59
C VAL A 412 -21.43 38.24 -45.07
N ARG A 413 -22.15 39.02 -44.26
CA ARG A 413 -22.11 38.96 -42.79
C ARG A 413 -23.28 38.15 -42.26
N PRO A 414 -23.08 37.17 -41.37
CA PRO A 414 -24.16 36.43 -40.73
C PRO A 414 -25.02 37.38 -39.89
N CYS A 415 -26.33 37.32 -40.12
CA CYS A 415 -27.32 38.08 -39.36
C CYS A 415 -27.52 37.47 -37.97
N PHE A 416 -27.98 38.29 -37.02
CA PHE A 416 -28.34 37.94 -35.65
C PHE A 416 -27.18 37.44 -34.75
N THR A 417 -25.94 37.67 -35.16
CA THR A 417 -24.74 37.24 -34.41
C THR A 417 -24.17 38.34 -33.50
N ARG A 418 -24.26 39.61 -33.92
CA ARG A 418 -23.57 40.72 -33.25
C ARG A 418 -24.07 40.94 -31.82
N ASP A 419 -25.36 41.24 -31.66
CA ASP A 419 -25.93 41.56 -30.35
C ASP A 419 -26.02 40.32 -29.45
N LEU A 420 -26.13 39.12 -30.06
CA LEU A 420 -25.95 37.84 -29.37
C LEU A 420 -24.60 37.79 -28.63
N LEU A 421 -23.49 38.12 -29.29
CA LEU A 421 -22.17 38.10 -28.65
C LEU A 421 -21.98 39.28 -27.69
N THR A 422 -22.34 40.50 -28.09
CA THR A 422 -22.02 41.72 -27.32
C THR A 422 -22.92 41.99 -26.14
N ASP A 423 -24.21 41.67 -26.26
CA ASP A 423 -25.24 42.10 -25.31
C ASP A 423 -25.75 40.92 -24.47
N LYS A 424 -25.69 39.70 -25.00
CA LYS A 424 -26.08 38.48 -24.26
C LYS A 424 -24.88 37.71 -23.71
N ILE A 425 -23.97 37.25 -24.57
CA ILE A 425 -22.97 36.24 -24.20
C ILE A 425 -21.82 36.85 -23.38
N PHE A 426 -21.10 37.86 -23.90
CA PHE A 426 -19.95 38.46 -23.19
C PHE A 426 -20.30 39.14 -21.86
N PRO A 427 -21.46 39.81 -21.70
CA PRO A 427 -21.87 40.41 -20.42
C PRO A 427 -22.17 39.38 -19.34
N GLU A 428 -22.62 38.17 -19.69
CA GLU A 428 -22.91 37.05 -18.78
C GLU A 428 -21.63 36.36 -18.24
N ARG A 429 -20.57 37.14 -18.02
CA ARG A 429 -19.37 36.68 -17.31
C ARG A 429 -19.72 36.33 -15.86
N HIS A 430 -19.03 35.33 -15.29
CA HIS A 430 -19.19 34.84 -13.91
C HIS A 430 -20.33 33.84 -13.63
N LEU A 431 -21.09 33.42 -14.64
CA LEU A 431 -22.06 32.34 -14.47
C LEU A 431 -21.41 30.96 -14.28
N ALA A 432 -20.14 30.80 -14.66
CA ALA A 432 -19.39 29.58 -14.42
C ALA A 432 -19.03 29.41 -12.93
N ALA A 433 -19.54 28.36 -12.30
CA ALA A 433 -19.37 28.06 -10.88
C ALA A 433 -18.49 26.81 -10.66
N PRO A 434 -17.74 26.72 -9.55
CA PRO A 434 -17.01 25.51 -9.21
C PRO A 434 -17.98 24.35 -8.91
N SER A 435 -17.64 23.14 -9.34
CA SER A 435 -18.46 21.96 -9.07
C SER A 435 -18.60 21.69 -7.57
N ARG A 436 -19.75 21.12 -7.15
CA ARG A 436 -20.05 20.82 -5.73
C ARG A 436 -18.98 19.92 -5.10
N HIS A 437 -18.43 18.98 -5.88
CA HIS A 437 -17.34 18.11 -5.45
C HIS A 437 -16.04 18.88 -5.17
N LYS A 438 -15.71 19.92 -5.94
CA LYS A 438 -14.48 20.71 -5.75
C LYS A 438 -14.55 21.57 -4.48
N LEU A 439 -15.69 22.21 -4.23
CA LEU A 439 -15.89 23.03 -3.03
C LEU A 439 -15.64 22.23 -1.75
N LYS A 440 -16.24 21.02 -1.63
CA LYS A 440 -16.03 20.12 -0.49
C LYS A 440 -14.57 19.73 -0.28
N THR A 441 -13.78 19.59 -1.34
CA THR A 441 -12.35 19.26 -1.20
C THR A 441 -11.52 20.44 -0.71
N LEU A 442 -11.81 21.67 -1.14
CA LEU A 442 -11.08 22.86 -0.72
C LEU A 442 -11.31 23.15 0.77
N ASP A 443 -12.55 22.98 1.26
CA ASP A 443 -12.89 23.22 2.66
C ASP A 443 -12.23 22.21 3.62
N ARG A 444 -12.19 20.93 3.24
CA ARG A 444 -11.50 19.88 4.04
C ARG A 444 -10.01 20.15 4.18
N TRP A 445 -9.34 20.61 3.12
CA TRP A 445 -7.92 20.96 3.16
C TRP A 445 -7.65 22.22 3.99
N ALA A 446 -8.57 23.19 3.98
CA ALA A 446 -8.45 24.37 4.83
C ALA A 446 -8.61 24.01 6.32
N LEU A 447 -9.57 23.12 6.64
CA LEU A 447 -9.82 22.66 8.01
C LEU A 447 -8.61 21.89 8.58
N THR A 448 -8.02 20.96 7.82
CA THR A 448 -6.84 20.20 8.25
C THR A 448 -5.63 21.10 8.47
N CYS A 449 -5.44 22.13 7.64
CA CYS A 449 -4.38 23.12 7.87
C CYS A 449 -4.61 23.96 9.13
N ARG A 450 -5.86 24.33 9.47
CA ARG A 450 -6.16 25.09 10.70
C ARG A 450 -5.95 24.23 11.95
N LEU A 451 -6.40 22.97 11.91
CA LEU A 451 -6.19 22.00 12.99
C LEU A 451 -4.70 21.72 13.20
N GLY A 452 -3.94 21.51 12.12
CA GLY A 452 -2.50 21.32 12.20
C GLY A 452 -1.77 22.53 12.81
N LEU A 453 -2.22 23.74 12.51
CA LEU A 453 -1.66 24.96 13.11
C LEU A 453 -1.96 25.03 14.62
N ALA A 454 -3.19 24.76 15.03
CA ALA A 454 -3.61 24.77 16.43
C ALA A 454 -2.83 23.73 17.27
N VAL A 455 -2.67 22.52 16.73
CA VAL A 455 -1.87 21.46 17.38
C VAL A 455 -0.40 21.90 17.49
N SER A 456 0.18 22.46 16.43
CA SER A 456 1.57 22.95 16.46
C SER A 456 1.77 24.05 17.52
N THR A 457 0.82 24.96 17.68
CA THR A 457 0.91 26.01 18.71
C THR A 457 0.86 25.44 20.12
N VAL A 458 0.00 24.45 20.37
CA VAL A 458 -0.09 23.79 21.69
C VAL A 458 1.18 23.00 21.99
N VAL A 459 1.71 22.25 21.02
CA VAL A 459 2.97 21.49 21.17
C VAL A 459 4.15 22.41 21.48
N LEU A 460 4.25 23.57 20.81
CA LEU A 460 5.29 24.55 21.09
C LEU A 460 5.16 25.12 22.51
N LEU A 461 3.95 25.46 22.94
CA LEU A 461 3.70 26.05 24.26
C LEU A 461 4.03 25.06 25.38
N VAL A 462 3.56 23.82 25.26
CA VAL A 462 3.91 22.73 26.20
C VAL A 462 5.41 22.42 26.17
N GLY A 463 6.01 22.37 24.97
CA GLY A 463 7.45 22.16 24.82
C GLY A 463 8.30 23.25 25.48
N THR A 464 7.89 24.52 25.37
CA THR A 464 8.57 25.65 26.04
C THR A 464 8.47 25.54 27.56
N ALA A 465 7.30 25.16 28.10
CA ALA A 465 7.11 24.99 29.54
C ALA A 465 7.95 23.85 30.11
N ILE A 466 8.03 22.71 29.41
CA ILE A 466 8.87 21.56 29.80
C ILE A 466 10.36 21.93 29.72
N ALA A 467 10.78 22.65 28.67
CA ALA A 467 12.17 23.07 28.53
C ALA A 467 12.57 24.06 29.63
N ALA A 468 11.69 24.99 29.99
CA ALA A 468 11.92 25.96 31.06
C ALA A 468 12.01 25.29 32.45
N SER A 469 11.14 24.31 32.75
CA SER A 469 11.18 23.59 34.02
C SER A 469 12.43 22.74 34.17
N ARG A 470 12.87 22.07 33.08
CA ARG A 470 14.15 21.34 33.05
C ARG A 470 15.35 22.23 33.33
N LEU A 471 15.40 23.42 32.72
CA LEU A 471 16.46 24.39 32.95
C LEU A 471 16.48 24.88 34.41
N HIS A 472 15.30 25.12 34.99
CA HIS A 472 15.18 25.55 36.38
C HIS A 472 15.64 24.47 37.36
N ALA A 473 15.26 23.21 37.14
CA ALA A 473 15.69 22.07 37.94
C ALA A 473 17.21 21.83 37.83
N ALA A 474 17.78 21.99 36.64
CA ALA A 474 19.21 21.83 36.42
C ALA A 474 20.06 22.90 37.15
N ARG A 475 19.54 24.12 37.33
CA ARG A 475 20.29 25.27 37.90
C ARG A 475 20.98 24.95 39.24
N GLY A 476 20.38 24.13 40.10
CA GLY A 476 20.97 23.75 41.40
C GLY A 476 22.20 22.85 41.24
N GLN A 477 22.14 21.87 40.35
CA GLN A 477 23.21 20.90 40.11
C GLN A 477 24.44 21.57 39.47
N TRP A 478 24.21 22.48 38.52
CA TRP A 478 25.29 23.22 37.84
C TRP A 478 26.05 24.18 38.76
N ARG A 479 25.37 24.82 39.71
CA ARG A 479 26.04 25.70 40.70
C ARG A 479 26.99 24.93 41.60
N PHE A 480 26.61 23.71 41.98
CA PHE A 480 27.48 22.84 42.77
C PHE A 480 28.69 22.37 41.95
N ALA A 481 28.50 21.96 40.70
CA ALA A 481 29.60 21.47 39.87
C ALA A 481 30.63 22.57 39.52
N LEU A 482 30.17 23.78 39.16
CA LEU A 482 31.04 24.93 38.85
C LEU A 482 31.82 25.44 40.07
N THR A 483 31.29 25.27 41.29
CA THR A 483 31.99 25.67 42.52
C THR A 483 33.12 24.69 42.87
N GLN A 484 32.92 23.38 42.64
CA GLN A 484 33.95 22.36 42.82
C GLN A 484 35.10 22.55 41.81
N ILE A 485 34.80 22.73 40.52
CA ILE A 485 35.82 22.98 39.48
C ILE A 485 36.62 24.24 39.80
N ARG A 486 35.97 25.31 40.25
CA ARG A 486 36.64 26.55 40.65
C ARG A 486 37.55 26.35 41.86
N ALA A 487 37.19 25.49 42.81
CA ALA A 487 38.02 25.18 43.98
C ALA A 487 39.30 24.43 43.58
N VAL A 488 39.20 23.46 42.67
CA VAL A 488 40.35 22.69 42.13
C VAL A 488 41.32 23.60 41.39
N LEU A 489 40.81 24.45 40.49
CA LEU A 489 41.64 25.41 39.76
C LEU A 489 42.32 26.41 40.71
N ALA A 490 41.66 26.80 41.80
CA ALA A 490 42.25 27.69 42.81
C ALA A 490 43.37 27.03 43.62
N GLU A 491 43.24 25.76 43.99
CA GLU A 491 44.25 25.03 44.77
C GLU A 491 45.49 24.68 43.94
N ARG A 492 45.30 24.41 42.64
CA ARG A 492 46.39 24.25 41.67
C ARG A 492 47.20 25.54 41.51
N HIS A 493 46.55 26.70 41.43
CA HIS A 493 47.25 27.99 41.40
C HIS A 493 48.08 28.25 42.67
N ARG A 494 47.82 27.53 43.77
CA ARG A 494 48.58 27.58 45.02
C ARG A 494 49.69 26.54 45.13
N GLY A 495 49.86 25.64 44.15
CA GLY A 495 50.95 24.67 44.08
C GLY A 495 50.85 23.44 45.00
N HIS A 496 49.68 23.13 45.57
CA HIS A 496 49.50 22.02 46.54
C HIS A 496 48.91 20.73 45.91
N PHE A 497 49.24 20.43 44.66
CA PHE A 497 48.62 19.34 43.89
C PHE A 497 49.43 18.04 43.98
N ASP A 498 49.55 17.45 45.18
CA ASP A 498 50.30 16.21 45.42
C ASP A 498 49.40 14.94 45.36
N ALA A 499 50.02 13.77 45.18
CA ALA A 499 49.34 12.45 45.09
C ALA A 499 48.39 12.14 46.26
N SER A 500 48.72 12.64 47.46
CA SER A 500 47.91 12.49 48.66
C SER A 500 46.64 13.36 48.64
N TRP A 501 46.70 14.57 48.05
CA TRP A 501 45.56 15.46 47.88
C TRP A 501 44.57 14.90 46.85
N LEU A 502 45.09 14.39 45.73
CA LEU A 502 44.29 13.68 44.72
C LEU A 502 43.57 12.47 45.33
N ALA A 503 44.26 11.67 46.15
CA ALA A 503 43.65 10.53 46.84
C ALA A 503 42.49 10.92 47.78
N GLN A 504 42.52 12.11 48.38
CA GLN A 504 41.49 12.61 49.30
C GLN A 504 40.33 13.33 48.56
N ASN A 505 40.61 14.01 47.44
CA ASN A 505 39.64 14.88 46.73
C ASN A 505 39.20 14.36 45.34
N GLN A 506 39.51 13.10 45.00
CA GLN A 506 39.16 12.46 43.72
C GLN A 506 37.64 12.30 43.50
N ASN A 507 36.88 11.86 44.51
CA ASN A 507 35.45 11.54 44.33
C ASN A 507 34.60 12.78 43.97
N PRO A 508 34.69 13.92 44.68
CA PRO A 508 33.85 15.10 44.39
C PRO A 508 34.05 15.66 42.98
N LEU A 509 35.26 15.55 42.44
CA LEU A 509 35.65 16.12 41.16
C LEU A 509 35.11 15.28 39.99
N PHE A 510 35.31 13.96 40.03
CA PHE A 510 34.71 13.05 39.05
C PHE A 510 33.18 13.07 39.10
N PHE A 511 32.57 13.15 40.29
CA PHE A 511 31.11 13.31 40.43
C PHE A 511 30.60 14.67 39.93
N ALA A 512 31.38 15.74 40.03
CA ALA A 512 31.02 17.04 39.45
C ALA A 512 31.06 17.00 37.92
N MET A 513 32.06 16.34 37.33
CA MET A 513 32.20 16.18 35.88
C MET A 513 31.11 15.29 35.28
N GLN A 514 30.80 14.15 35.90
CA GLN A 514 29.75 13.25 35.43
C GLN A 514 28.35 13.89 35.42
N ARG A 515 28.11 14.88 36.28
CA ARG A 515 26.85 15.65 36.32
C ARG A 515 26.78 16.77 35.30
N ILE A 516 27.93 17.23 34.80
CA ILE A 516 28.04 18.24 33.74
C ILE A 516 27.82 17.59 32.38
N ASP A 517 28.31 16.36 32.20
CA ASP A 517 28.23 15.67 30.91
C ASP A 517 26.84 15.13 30.58
N GLY A 518 26.31 15.62 29.45
CA GLY A 518 25.05 15.14 28.84
C GLY A 518 23.98 16.21 28.62
N HIS A 519 24.20 17.45 29.03
CA HIS A 519 23.24 18.54 28.80
C HIS A 519 23.84 19.67 27.97
N HIS A 520 23.57 19.66 26.66
CA HIS A 520 23.68 20.87 25.85
C HIS A 520 22.47 21.77 26.11
N PHE A 521 22.69 23.06 26.35
CA PHE A 521 21.60 23.99 26.68
C PHE A 521 20.78 24.42 25.44
N ARG A 522 21.11 23.93 24.24
CA ARG A 522 20.35 24.16 23.00
C ARG A 522 19.05 23.36 22.97
N SER A 523 17.91 24.05 22.96
CA SER A 523 16.59 23.44 22.86
C SER A 523 15.84 24.01 21.67
N LEU A 524 15.16 23.14 20.91
CA LEU A 524 14.24 23.55 19.84
C LEU A 524 13.07 24.41 20.37
N PHE A 525 12.78 24.31 21.67
CA PHE A 525 11.69 25.01 22.34
C PHE A 525 12.16 26.25 23.13
N LEU A 526 13.45 26.61 23.08
CA LEU A 526 13.99 27.83 23.72
C LEU A 526 14.88 28.58 22.72
N PRO A 527 14.32 29.47 21.88
CA PRO A 527 15.07 30.18 20.85
C PRO A 527 16.25 31.01 21.39
N ALA A 528 16.16 31.49 22.63
CA ALA A 528 17.23 32.23 23.28
C ALA A 528 18.51 31.40 23.47
N SER A 529 18.40 30.07 23.63
CA SER A 529 19.58 29.22 23.86
C SER A 529 20.39 28.95 22.59
N TRP A 530 19.89 29.32 21.40
CA TRP A 530 20.63 29.19 20.14
C TRP A 530 21.78 30.20 20.04
N PHE A 531 21.72 31.28 20.82
CA PHE A 531 22.70 32.38 20.79
C PHE A 531 23.59 32.44 22.04
N SER A 532 23.50 31.45 22.94
CA SER A 532 24.27 31.38 24.18
C SER A 532 25.69 30.83 23.96
N THR A 533 26.70 31.42 24.59
CA THR A 533 28.09 30.90 24.64
C THR A 533 28.34 29.95 25.82
N LEU A 534 27.34 29.74 26.68
CA LEU A 534 27.47 29.02 27.94
C LEU A 534 28.03 27.59 27.77
N ASP A 535 27.59 26.86 26.75
CA ASP A 535 28.10 25.50 26.46
C ASP A 535 29.62 25.55 26.18
N ALA A 536 30.07 26.50 25.38
CA ALA A 536 31.48 26.62 24.99
C ALA A 536 32.41 27.06 26.14
N ASP A 537 31.93 27.88 27.07
CA ASP A 537 32.70 28.33 28.23
C ASP A 537 32.86 27.20 29.27
N ILE A 538 31.85 26.34 29.41
CA ILE A 538 31.88 25.16 30.28
C ILE A 538 32.83 24.09 29.71
N ASP A 539 32.80 23.87 28.39
CA ASP A 539 33.70 22.94 27.72
C ASP A 539 35.17 23.30 27.97
N ARG A 540 35.56 24.58 27.87
CA ARG A 540 36.95 25.00 28.13
C ARG A 540 37.40 24.79 29.59
N ALA A 541 36.54 25.07 30.56
CA ALA A 541 36.88 24.95 31.97
C ALA A 541 37.04 23.48 32.42
N THR A 542 36.24 22.59 31.82
CA THR A 542 36.31 21.15 32.08
C THR A 542 37.53 20.50 31.43
N THR A 543 37.93 20.95 30.23
CA THR A 543 39.16 20.47 29.57
C THR A 543 40.40 20.65 30.43
N LEU A 544 40.63 21.88 30.91
CA LEU A 544 41.82 22.21 31.70
C LEU A 544 41.88 21.40 33.00
N ALA A 545 40.75 21.18 33.67
CA ALA A 545 40.71 20.38 34.89
C ALA A 545 40.95 18.88 34.66
N CYS A 546 40.57 18.35 33.49
CA CYS A 546 40.70 16.92 33.18
C CYS A 546 42.10 16.55 32.69
N GLU A 547 42.70 17.34 31.80
CA GLU A 547 44.08 17.12 31.33
C GLU A 547 45.05 17.05 32.50
N ASP A 548 44.87 17.94 33.47
CA ASP A 548 45.73 18.06 34.63
C ASP A 548 45.55 16.92 35.64
N LEU A 549 44.36 16.32 35.75
CA LEU A 549 44.12 15.19 36.65
C LEU A 549 44.57 13.85 36.06
N LEU A 550 44.51 13.70 34.73
CA LEU A 550 44.84 12.46 34.04
C LEU A 550 46.35 12.23 33.90
N VAL A 551 47.14 13.28 33.67
CA VAL A 551 48.60 13.18 33.45
C VAL A 551 49.32 12.75 34.73
N ASP A 552 49.12 13.47 35.83
CA ASP A 552 49.90 13.24 37.06
C ASP A 552 49.31 12.11 37.93
N GLY A 553 47.98 11.92 37.89
CA GLY A 553 47.31 10.97 38.79
C GLY A 553 47.39 9.49 38.38
N LEU A 554 47.44 9.18 37.08
CA LEU A 554 47.39 7.79 36.59
C LEU A 554 48.73 7.06 36.77
N ALA A 555 49.85 7.73 36.49
CA ALA A 555 51.18 7.14 36.56
C ALA A 555 51.53 6.70 37.99
N ASP A 556 51.31 7.59 38.96
CA ASP A 556 51.67 7.40 40.37
C ASP A 556 50.88 6.24 41.02
N ARG A 557 49.58 6.12 40.69
CA ARG A 557 48.73 5.02 41.17
C ARG A 557 49.12 3.65 40.61
N LEU A 558 49.61 3.58 39.37
CA LEU A 558 50.06 2.32 38.78
C LEU A 558 51.34 1.82 39.44
N ILE A 559 52.27 2.73 39.75
CA ILE A 559 53.53 2.41 40.45
C ILE A 559 53.22 1.89 41.86
N HIS A 560 52.38 2.61 42.62
CA HIS A 560 52.00 2.19 43.97
C HIS A 560 51.34 0.80 44.04
N ARG A 561 50.53 0.42 43.03
CA ARG A 561 49.92 -0.92 42.95
C ARG A 561 50.91 -2.02 42.58
N ALA A 562 51.94 -1.70 41.81
CA ALA A 562 53.01 -2.64 41.50
C ALA A 562 53.77 -3.02 42.78
N ASP A 563 54.11 -2.02 43.61
CA ASP A 563 54.82 -2.23 44.87
C ASP A 563 54.02 -3.13 45.83
N LEU A 564 52.72 -2.87 46.02
CA LEU A 564 51.85 -3.68 46.89
C LEU A 564 51.72 -5.16 46.48
N LEU A 565 51.80 -5.48 45.19
CA LEU A 565 51.70 -6.86 44.70
C LEU A 565 53.00 -7.66 44.90
N LEU A 566 54.14 -6.95 44.95
CA LEU A 566 55.49 -7.49 45.09
C LEU A 566 55.92 -7.63 46.56
N GLU A 567 55.53 -6.72 47.46
CA GLU A 567 56.00 -6.66 48.86
C GLU A 567 55.39 -7.71 49.81
N SER A 568 54.34 -8.44 49.41
CA SER A 568 53.57 -9.31 50.32
C SER A 568 54.25 -10.66 50.69
N SER A 569 55.58 -10.72 50.77
CA SER A 569 56.40 -11.94 50.90
C SER A 569 56.57 -12.49 52.33
N ARG A 570 55.63 -12.27 53.26
CA ARG A 570 55.68 -12.97 54.56
C ARG A 570 54.77 -14.19 54.56
N PRO A 571 55.29 -15.39 54.92
CA PRO A 571 54.48 -16.59 55.02
C PRO A 571 53.52 -16.41 56.21
N THR A 572 52.24 -16.13 55.94
CA THR A 572 51.21 -16.37 56.95
C THR A 572 51.05 -17.87 57.10
N THR A 573 51.78 -18.44 58.06
CA THR A 573 51.43 -19.71 58.70
C THR A 573 50.02 -19.57 59.27
N ARG A 574 49.03 -20.20 58.66
CA ARG A 574 47.71 -20.38 59.28
C ARG A 574 47.22 -21.81 59.03
N LYS A 575 47.06 -22.50 60.18
CA LYS A 575 46.43 -23.79 60.48
C LYS A 575 45.84 -24.58 59.32
N GLU A 576 46.35 -25.81 59.21
CA GLU A 576 45.63 -26.99 58.73
C GLU A 576 44.20 -27.00 59.30
N GLU A 577 43.21 -26.78 58.43
CA GLU A 577 41.86 -27.27 58.66
C GLU A 577 41.70 -28.54 57.83
N SER A 578 41.45 -29.64 58.54
CA SER A 578 41.27 -30.99 58.03
C SER A 578 40.35 -31.05 56.79
N PRO A 579 40.62 -31.95 55.82
CA PRO A 579 39.82 -32.05 54.60
C PRO A 579 38.41 -32.53 54.94
N ARG A 580 37.42 -31.64 54.82
CA ARG A 580 36.01 -32.04 54.83
C ARG A 580 35.71 -32.74 53.51
N ARG A 581 35.31 -34.00 53.67
CA ARG A 581 34.68 -34.90 52.70
C ARG A 581 33.62 -34.17 51.85
N SER A 582 33.99 -33.79 50.64
CA SER A 582 33.08 -33.62 49.51
C SER A 582 33.92 -33.55 48.23
N VAL A 583 33.50 -34.26 47.20
CA VAL A 583 34.12 -34.27 45.87
C VAL A 583 34.00 -32.87 45.26
N THR A 584 35.05 -32.04 45.38
CA THR A 584 35.06 -30.66 44.84
C THR A 584 35.73 -30.60 43.45
N PRO A 585 35.17 -29.86 42.48
CA PRO A 585 35.81 -29.46 41.23
C PRO A 585 37.26 -28.97 41.42
N PHE A 586 38.16 -29.20 40.45
CA PHE A 586 39.57 -28.80 40.66
C PHE A 586 39.72 -27.27 40.76
N GLU A 587 38.79 -26.56 40.13
CA GLU A 587 38.63 -25.11 40.09
C GLU A 587 38.22 -24.52 41.45
N GLU A 588 37.64 -25.37 42.32
CA GLU A 588 37.19 -24.99 43.66
C GLU A 588 38.25 -25.24 44.73
N LEU A 589 39.40 -25.83 44.39
CA LEU A 589 40.50 -25.97 45.34
C LEU A 589 41.02 -24.58 45.74
N ALA A 590 41.11 -24.36 47.05
CA ALA A 590 41.65 -23.12 47.62
C ALA A 590 43.08 -22.82 47.13
N THR A 591 43.86 -23.87 46.86
CA THR A 591 45.22 -23.80 46.29
C THR A 591 45.22 -23.35 44.83
N TYR A 592 44.32 -23.89 43.99
CA TYR A 592 44.13 -23.42 42.61
C TYR A 592 43.63 -21.97 42.57
N GLN A 593 42.63 -21.61 43.40
CA GLN A 593 42.08 -20.25 43.44
C GLN A 593 43.11 -19.21 43.91
N ALA A 594 44.03 -19.57 44.81
CA ALA A 594 45.10 -18.67 45.25
C ALA A 594 46.13 -18.43 44.13
N LEU A 595 46.53 -19.51 43.44
CA LEU A 595 47.42 -19.48 42.29
C LEU A 595 46.82 -18.65 41.14
N ASP A 596 45.58 -18.94 40.77
CA ASP A 596 44.87 -18.29 39.69
C ASP A 596 44.64 -16.79 39.95
N ARG A 597 44.22 -16.42 41.17
CA ARG A 597 44.07 -15.00 41.56
C ARG A 597 45.38 -14.22 41.46
N TYR A 598 46.51 -14.84 41.76
CA TYR A 598 47.81 -14.18 41.69
C TYR A 598 48.23 -13.92 40.23
N VAL A 599 48.14 -14.93 39.36
CA VAL A 599 48.41 -14.79 37.92
C VAL A 599 47.51 -13.74 37.28
N HIS A 600 46.22 -13.77 37.60
CA HIS A 600 45.25 -12.79 37.10
C HIS A 600 45.55 -11.36 37.60
N ARG A 601 45.96 -11.17 38.86
CA ARG A 601 46.32 -9.83 39.39
C ARG A 601 47.57 -9.27 38.72
N LEU A 602 48.59 -10.10 38.54
CA LEU A 602 49.84 -9.74 37.84
C LEU A 602 49.54 -9.39 36.37
N GLY A 603 48.73 -10.21 35.71
CA GLY A 603 48.31 -10.01 34.34
C GLY A 603 47.49 -8.74 34.12
N ARG A 604 46.58 -8.41 35.05
CA ARG A 604 45.82 -7.16 35.02
C ARG A 604 46.74 -5.95 35.18
N LEU A 605 47.70 -5.98 36.11
CA LEU A 605 48.65 -4.88 36.28
C LEU A 605 49.46 -4.65 35.00
N GLU A 606 50.00 -5.71 34.41
CA GLU A 606 50.79 -5.66 33.16
C GLU A 606 49.97 -5.09 31.99
N PHE A 607 48.71 -5.52 31.85
CA PHE A 607 47.80 -5.01 30.83
C PHE A 607 47.56 -3.50 30.96
N HIS A 608 47.29 -3.01 32.18
CA HIS A 608 47.02 -1.58 32.40
C HIS A 608 48.28 -0.73 32.27
N ILE A 609 49.47 -1.20 32.70
CA ILE A 609 50.73 -0.48 32.44
C ILE A 609 51.01 -0.37 30.93
N ARG A 610 50.75 -1.43 30.14
CA ARG A 610 50.86 -1.37 28.68
C ARG A 610 49.84 -0.43 28.05
N ALA A 611 48.60 -0.40 28.55
CA ALA A 611 47.56 0.51 28.10
C ALA A 611 47.96 1.97 28.35
N TYR A 612 48.53 2.28 29.51
CA TYR A 612 49.05 3.60 29.85
C TYR A 612 50.19 4.04 28.89
N ASN A 613 51.17 3.17 28.65
CA ASN A 613 52.25 3.45 27.72
C ASN A 613 51.78 3.59 26.25
N ARG A 614 50.69 2.92 25.86
CA ARG A 614 50.08 3.04 24.52
C ARG A 614 49.28 4.34 24.36
N PHE A 615 48.55 4.75 25.40
CA PHE A 615 47.76 5.99 25.40
C PHE A 615 48.59 7.22 25.01
N ARG A 616 49.84 7.28 25.46
CA ARG A 616 50.85 8.28 25.07
C ARG A 616 50.98 8.48 23.56
N GLY A 617 50.85 7.41 22.77
CA GLY A 617 51.10 7.41 21.32
C GLY A 617 49.86 7.46 20.43
N THR A 618 48.71 6.94 20.89
CA THR A 618 47.52 6.74 20.03
C THR A 618 46.25 7.45 20.50
N ALA A 619 46.25 8.09 21.68
CA ALA A 619 45.08 8.75 22.27
C ALA A 619 43.82 7.84 22.33
N ASP A 620 44.02 6.55 22.66
CA ASP A 620 42.93 5.57 22.72
C ASP A 620 42.04 5.82 23.95
N LEU A 621 40.83 6.30 23.72
CA LEU A 621 39.88 6.70 24.76
C LEU A 621 39.33 5.52 25.57
N GLU A 622 39.24 4.34 24.95
CA GLU A 622 38.77 3.15 25.65
C GLU A 622 39.87 2.61 26.58
N ALA A 623 41.13 2.71 26.17
CA ALA A 623 42.26 2.44 27.05
C ALA A 623 42.27 3.41 28.25
N LEU A 624 41.95 4.69 28.04
CA LEU A 624 41.84 5.67 29.12
C LEU A 624 40.72 5.33 30.11
N ARG A 625 39.54 4.94 29.62
CA ARG A 625 38.43 4.48 30.47
C ARG A 625 38.88 3.34 31.39
N GLN A 626 39.54 2.35 30.82
CA GLN A 626 40.02 1.17 31.55
C GLN A 626 41.09 1.54 32.58
N LEU A 627 41.98 2.46 32.24
CA LEU A 627 43.00 2.99 33.16
C LEU A 627 42.41 3.75 34.34
N VAL A 628 41.45 4.65 34.09
CA VAL A 628 40.78 5.43 35.14
C VAL A 628 39.99 4.51 36.06
N ARG A 629 39.26 3.55 35.50
CA ARG A 629 38.55 2.52 36.28
C ARG A 629 39.49 1.68 37.11
N TYR A 630 40.61 1.26 36.54
CA TYR A 630 41.59 0.49 37.28
C TYR A 630 42.21 1.32 38.40
N CYS A 631 42.75 2.50 38.14
CA CYS A 631 43.52 3.28 39.10
C CYS A 631 42.67 3.94 40.19
N PHE A 632 41.51 4.49 39.83
CA PHE A 632 40.67 5.32 40.69
C PHE A 632 39.33 4.68 41.09
N ASP A 633 39.02 3.47 40.62
CA ASP A 633 37.74 2.79 40.84
C ASP A 633 36.53 3.61 40.36
N PHE A 634 36.74 4.37 39.27
CA PHE A 634 35.72 5.23 38.66
C PHE A 634 35.40 4.78 37.24
N ASP A 635 34.12 4.51 36.95
CA ASP A 635 33.67 4.15 35.60
C ASP A 635 33.20 5.39 34.85
N MET A 636 33.93 5.73 33.78
CA MET A 636 33.60 6.88 32.94
C MET A 636 32.38 6.55 32.07
N SER A 637 31.46 7.49 31.90
CA SER A 637 30.33 7.32 31.00
C SER A 637 30.74 7.53 29.53
N ASP A 638 30.02 6.92 28.59
CA ASP A 638 30.30 7.11 27.16
C ASP A 638 30.19 8.59 26.73
N ALA A 639 29.37 9.37 27.45
CA ALA A 639 29.25 10.81 27.27
C ALA A 639 30.54 11.55 27.69
N THR A 640 31.09 11.23 28.87
CA THR A 640 32.38 11.80 29.32
C THR A 640 33.53 11.45 28.36
N LEU A 641 33.53 10.24 27.77
CA LEU A 641 34.57 9.83 26.81
C LEU A 641 34.46 10.57 25.47
N HIS A 642 33.24 10.78 24.96
CA HIS A 642 33.04 11.59 23.75
C HIS A 642 33.43 13.05 23.97
N HIS A 643 33.20 13.57 25.16
CA HIS A 643 33.59 14.93 25.53
C HIS A 643 35.11 15.06 25.56
N LEU A 644 35.82 14.11 26.18
CA LEU A 644 37.29 14.05 26.18
C LEU A 644 37.90 13.84 24.80
N ALA A 645 37.24 13.07 23.92
CA ALA A 645 37.63 12.92 22.52
C ALA A 645 37.69 14.27 21.78
N ALA A 646 36.72 15.14 22.07
CA ALA A 646 36.61 16.45 21.43
C ALA A 646 37.64 17.46 21.97
N MET A 647 38.24 17.19 23.13
CA MET A 647 39.15 18.09 23.83
C MET A 647 40.61 18.06 23.35
N ASN A 648 41.00 17.07 22.54
CA ASN A 648 42.34 16.95 21.96
C ASN A 648 43.49 17.04 22.99
N ILE A 649 43.42 16.17 24.02
CA ILE A 649 44.37 16.07 25.13
C ILE A 649 45.82 15.94 24.64
N ASP A 650 46.75 16.74 25.17
CA ASP A 650 48.17 16.65 24.82
C ASP A 650 48.85 15.40 25.43
N THR A 651 48.84 14.30 24.68
CA THR A 651 49.39 13.01 25.10
C THR A 651 50.91 13.01 25.28
N LYS A 652 51.63 14.07 24.88
CA LYS A 652 53.08 14.17 25.03
C LYS A 652 53.53 14.42 26.47
N ARG A 653 52.63 14.87 27.34
CA ARG A 653 52.91 15.14 28.77
C ARG A 653 53.08 13.87 29.62
N PHE A 654 52.70 12.69 29.12
CA PHE A 654 52.80 11.43 29.87
C PHE A 654 54.21 10.83 29.79
N GLU A 655 54.85 10.61 30.94
CA GLU A 655 56.12 9.87 31.06
C GLU A 655 55.90 8.35 30.99
N ALA A 656 56.85 7.61 30.39
CA ALA A 656 56.71 6.17 30.16
C ALA A 656 57.20 5.33 31.35
N ILE A 657 56.37 4.41 31.83
CA ILE A 657 56.72 3.46 32.90
C ILE A 657 57.50 2.29 32.26
N ARG A 658 58.75 2.06 32.69
CA ARG A 658 59.63 0.98 32.17
C ARG A 658 59.50 -0.31 32.99
N PHE A 659 59.58 -1.46 32.33
CA PHE A 659 59.52 -2.79 32.95
C PHE A 659 60.92 -3.25 33.38
N GLU A 660 61.23 -3.22 34.67
CA GLU A 660 62.38 -3.95 35.23
C GLU A 660 61.92 -5.36 35.64
N ARG A 661 62.72 -6.39 35.34
CA ARG A 661 62.36 -7.79 35.60
C ARG A 661 62.40 -8.05 37.11
N HIS A 662 61.27 -8.42 37.74
CA HIS A 662 61.21 -8.70 39.17
C HIS A 662 61.25 -10.20 39.45
N ALA A 663 62.43 -10.74 39.77
CA ALA A 663 62.62 -12.16 40.15
C ALA A 663 61.65 -12.62 41.26
N ALA A 664 61.28 -11.73 42.18
CA ALA A 664 60.32 -11.97 43.25
C ALA A 664 58.93 -12.45 42.77
N ALA A 665 58.49 -12.06 41.56
CA ALA A 665 57.20 -12.47 41.02
C ALA A 665 57.18 -13.95 40.59
N THR A 666 58.30 -14.44 40.04
CA THR A 666 58.50 -15.81 39.56
C THR A 666 58.58 -16.80 40.73
N ASP A 667 59.34 -16.46 41.77
CA ASP A 667 59.51 -17.32 42.95
C ASP A 667 58.18 -17.55 43.68
N LYS A 668 57.36 -16.50 43.81
CA LYS A 668 56.04 -16.57 44.44
C LYS A 668 55.05 -17.44 43.66
N LEU A 669 55.14 -17.44 42.32
CA LEU A 669 54.30 -18.27 41.46
C LEU A 669 54.66 -19.76 41.61
N GLY A 670 55.95 -20.09 41.62
CA GLY A 670 56.42 -21.47 41.76
C GLY A 670 55.94 -22.13 43.06
N ALA A 671 56.02 -21.40 44.18
CA ALA A 671 55.59 -21.90 45.48
C ALA A 671 54.07 -22.16 45.59
N LEU A 672 53.24 -21.38 44.89
CA LEU A 672 51.80 -21.60 44.84
C LEU A 672 51.43 -22.79 43.95
N TYR A 673 52.19 -23.04 42.87
CA TYR A 673 51.93 -24.12 41.93
C TYR A 673 52.22 -25.51 42.53
N ASP A 674 53.32 -25.64 43.27
CA ASP A 674 53.68 -26.93 43.89
C ASP A 674 52.62 -27.39 44.91
N ARG A 675 52.05 -26.46 45.70
CA ARG A 675 50.95 -26.75 46.64
C ARG A 675 49.67 -27.21 45.94
N PHE A 676 49.39 -26.67 44.75
CA PHE A 676 48.24 -27.09 43.95
C PHE A 676 48.40 -28.52 43.42
N LEU A 677 49.59 -28.88 42.93
CA LEU A 677 49.85 -30.23 42.42
C LEU A 677 49.76 -31.30 43.51
N ASP A 678 50.16 -30.98 44.74
CA ASP A 678 50.07 -31.93 45.87
C ASP A 678 48.62 -32.22 46.28
N ASP A 679 47.74 -31.21 46.29
CA ASP A 679 46.31 -31.45 46.56
C ASP A 679 45.61 -32.16 45.40
N LEU A 680 46.01 -31.89 44.14
CA LEU A 680 45.36 -32.41 42.94
C LEU A 680 45.52 -33.94 42.81
N PHE A 681 46.70 -34.48 43.11
CA PHE A 681 47.02 -35.90 42.91
C PHE A 681 46.88 -36.76 44.18
N HIS A 682 46.01 -36.37 45.12
CA HIS A 682 45.81 -37.10 46.37
C HIS A 682 45.00 -38.41 46.18
N PRO A 683 45.52 -39.61 46.56
CA PRO A 683 44.99 -40.92 46.14
C PRO A 683 43.54 -41.23 46.59
N ALA A 684 43.09 -40.72 47.73
CA ALA A 684 41.74 -40.97 48.25
C ALA A 684 40.61 -40.15 47.59
N ALA A 685 40.94 -39.01 46.96
CA ALA A 685 39.94 -38.08 46.41
C ALA A 685 39.48 -38.45 45.00
N MET A 686 40.32 -39.17 44.25
CA MET A 686 40.07 -39.45 42.83
C MET A 686 39.14 -40.66 42.60
N LEU A 687 39.31 -41.77 43.34
CA LEU A 687 38.51 -42.98 43.14
C LEU A 687 37.01 -42.78 43.46
N GLN A 688 36.70 -41.86 44.38
CA GLN A 688 35.31 -41.52 44.76
C GLN A 688 34.64 -40.54 43.78
N ARG A 689 35.42 -39.80 42.98
CA ARG A 689 34.91 -38.80 42.03
C ARG A 689 34.29 -39.45 40.80
N ASP A 690 34.95 -40.48 40.25
CA ASP A 690 34.51 -41.14 39.02
C ASP A 690 33.36 -42.13 39.24
N GLN A 691 33.27 -42.76 40.42
CA GLN A 691 32.17 -43.69 40.76
C GLN A 691 30.85 -42.99 41.15
N ALA A 692 30.91 -41.78 41.71
CA ALA A 692 29.73 -41.05 42.16
C ALA A 692 28.96 -40.40 40.99
N ASP A 693 29.69 -39.90 40.00
CA ASP A 693 29.10 -39.34 38.78
C ASP A 693 28.32 -40.42 38.02
N LEU A 694 28.93 -41.60 37.79
CA LEU A 694 28.28 -42.72 37.08
C LEU A 694 26.99 -43.21 37.76
N ARG A 695 26.92 -43.20 39.11
CA ARG A 695 25.71 -43.60 39.86
C ARG A 695 24.58 -42.58 39.77
N ARG A 696 24.88 -41.27 39.90
CA ARG A 696 23.88 -40.21 39.67
C ARG A 696 23.27 -40.28 38.27
N PHE A 697 24.08 -40.63 37.27
CA PHE A 697 23.65 -40.77 35.88
C PHE A 697 22.62 -41.89 35.65
N LEU A 698 22.57 -42.93 36.49
CA LEU A 698 21.61 -44.04 36.36
C LEU A 698 20.28 -43.77 37.08
N GLU A 699 20.26 -42.90 38.08
CA GLU A 699 19.06 -42.56 38.87
C GLU A 699 18.14 -41.56 38.14
N ASP A 700 18.67 -40.70 37.27
CA ASP A 700 17.91 -39.68 36.51
C ASP A 700 17.00 -40.24 35.40
N ARG A 701 17.03 -41.56 35.13
CA ARG A 701 16.27 -42.25 34.06
C ARG A 701 14.77 -41.95 34.08
N ASN A 702 14.16 -41.86 35.26
CA ASN A 702 12.71 -41.63 35.39
C ASN A 702 12.32 -40.16 35.15
N SER A 703 13.24 -39.21 35.38
CA SER A 703 12.99 -37.77 35.20
C SER A 703 12.88 -37.34 33.72
N ILE A 704 13.52 -38.08 32.81
CA ILE A 704 13.56 -37.80 31.37
C ILE A 704 12.18 -37.97 30.71
N LEU A 705 11.30 -38.81 31.28
CA LEU A 705 9.94 -39.05 30.78
C LEU A 705 8.90 -38.07 31.34
N GLU A 706 9.21 -37.35 32.42
CA GLU A 706 8.27 -36.41 33.06
C GLU A 706 8.32 -35.01 32.42
N ASP A 707 9.50 -34.48 32.14
CA ASP A 707 9.69 -33.21 31.42
C ASP A 707 10.51 -33.42 30.14
N ARG A 708 9.81 -33.38 29.02
CA ARG A 708 10.33 -33.71 27.70
C ARG A 708 11.36 -32.72 27.17
N GLN A 709 11.24 -31.42 27.48
CA GLN A 709 12.23 -30.43 27.04
C GLN A 709 13.49 -30.49 27.90
N ALA A 710 13.32 -30.69 29.21
CA ALA A 710 14.43 -30.92 30.12
C ALA A 710 15.17 -32.24 29.78
N GLY A 711 14.42 -33.31 29.48
CA GLY A 711 14.96 -34.61 29.10
C GLY A 711 15.82 -34.57 27.82
N LEU A 712 15.39 -33.84 26.79
CA LEU A 712 16.17 -33.65 25.56
C LEU A 712 17.47 -32.86 25.78
N ALA A 713 17.44 -31.89 26.69
CA ALA A 713 18.62 -31.11 27.06
C ALA A 713 19.63 -31.96 27.87
N LEU A 714 19.13 -32.74 28.83
CA LEU A 714 19.92 -33.67 29.63
C LEU A 714 20.57 -34.76 28.77
N LEU A 715 19.83 -35.39 27.86
CA LEU A 715 20.36 -36.39 26.93
C LEU A 715 21.46 -35.84 26.02
N ARG A 716 21.37 -34.56 25.64
CA ARG A 716 22.39 -33.90 24.80
C ARG A 716 23.67 -33.59 25.58
N ASP A 717 23.56 -33.19 26.85
CA ASP A 717 24.73 -32.99 27.72
C ASP A 717 25.44 -34.33 28.00
N LEU A 718 24.67 -35.38 28.23
CA LEU A 718 25.17 -36.73 28.46
C LEU A 718 25.90 -37.31 27.24
N SER A 719 25.32 -37.16 26.04
CA SER A 719 25.97 -37.50 24.77
C SER A 719 27.31 -36.78 24.56
N TYR A 720 27.45 -35.55 25.06
CA TYR A 720 28.66 -34.74 24.91
C TYR A 720 29.74 -35.17 25.91
N ARG A 721 29.38 -35.37 27.18
CA ARG A 721 30.31 -35.78 28.23
C ARG A 721 30.96 -37.13 27.95
N LEU A 722 30.15 -38.15 27.64
CA LEU A 722 30.64 -39.51 27.32
C LEU A 722 31.66 -39.52 26.17
N ARG A 723 31.49 -38.62 25.19
CA ARG A 723 32.41 -38.48 24.05
C ARG A 723 33.74 -37.83 24.43
N ASN A 724 33.73 -36.90 25.39
CA ASN A 724 34.94 -36.22 25.84
C ASN A 724 35.80 -37.09 26.77
N THR A 725 35.18 -37.86 27.67
CA THR A 725 35.92 -38.72 28.61
C THR A 725 36.76 -39.78 27.88
N GLU A 726 36.20 -40.44 26.86
CA GLU A 726 36.91 -41.45 26.05
C GLU A 726 38.15 -40.88 25.34
N ARG A 727 38.04 -39.65 24.83
CA ARG A 727 39.13 -38.96 24.13
C ARG A 727 40.29 -38.60 25.07
N CYS A 728 39.98 -38.21 26.30
CA CYS A 728 40.97 -37.76 27.28
C CYS A 728 41.82 -38.91 27.85
N TYR A 729 41.25 -40.12 27.99
CA TYR A 729 41.98 -41.27 28.53
C TYR A 729 42.97 -41.90 27.53
N ARG A 730 42.76 -41.72 26.22
CA ARG A 730 43.55 -42.40 25.18
C ARG A 730 44.72 -41.56 24.64
N ASP A 731 44.55 -40.24 24.48
CA ASP A 731 45.45 -39.45 23.62
C ASP A 731 46.13 -38.23 24.27
N GLU A 732 45.64 -37.64 25.39
CA GLU A 732 46.13 -36.31 25.85
C GLU A 732 46.13 -36.08 27.39
N PRO A 733 47.29 -36.12 28.08
CA PRO A 733 47.40 -36.08 29.56
C PRO A 733 47.00 -34.73 30.20
N LEU A 734 47.05 -33.64 29.44
CA LEU A 734 46.64 -32.30 29.85
C LEU A 734 45.14 -32.04 29.61
N GLY A 735 44.43 -32.97 28.96
CA GLY A 735 43.00 -32.87 28.66
C GLY A 735 42.08 -33.33 29.79
N LEU A 736 42.62 -33.99 30.82
CA LEU A 736 41.81 -34.56 31.91
C LEU A 736 41.15 -33.52 32.82
N PHE A 737 41.68 -32.31 32.88
CA PHE A 737 41.12 -31.21 33.66
C PHE A 737 40.49 -30.17 32.75
N THR A 738 39.42 -30.60 32.07
CA THR A 738 38.51 -29.66 31.42
C THR A 738 37.56 -29.08 32.48
N PRO A 739 37.48 -27.75 32.59
CA PRO A 739 36.67 -27.13 33.60
C PRO A 739 35.19 -27.46 33.42
N SER A 740 34.47 -27.58 34.53
CA SER A 740 33.03 -27.82 34.55
C SER A 740 32.28 -26.75 33.76
N ARG A 741 31.23 -27.16 33.01
CA ARG A 741 30.45 -26.27 32.15
C ARG A 741 29.84 -25.15 33.01
N GLY A 742 30.33 -23.92 32.83
CA GLY A 742 29.90 -22.74 33.59
C GLY A 742 30.86 -22.24 34.68
N SER A 743 31.97 -22.93 34.96
CA SER A 743 32.98 -22.47 35.94
C SER A 743 33.82 -21.29 35.46
N GLY A 744 33.89 -21.07 34.13
CA GLY A 744 34.62 -19.96 33.52
C GLY A 744 36.14 -20.06 33.59
N ALA A 745 36.71 -21.14 34.15
CA ALA A 745 38.14 -21.39 34.12
C ALA A 745 38.58 -21.83 32.70
N PRO A 746 39.77 -21.44 32.22
CA PRO A 746 40.33 -21.96 30.98
C PRO A 746 40.85 -23.40 31.18
N PRO A 747 40.89 -24.22 30.12
CA PRO A 747 41.54 -25.52 30.20
C PRO A 747 43.02 -25.37 30.59
N PHE A 748 43.52 -26.32 31.37
CA PHE A 748 44.80 -26.20 32.06
C PHE A 748 46.01 -25.93 31.14
N HIS A 749 45.99 -26.42 29.90
CA HIS A 749 47.03 -26.14 28.91
C HIS A 749 47.00 -24.69 28.41
N GLU A 750 45.81 -24.10 28.25
CA GLU A 750 45.67 -22.67 27.94
C GLU A 750 46.13 -21.81 29.12
N TRP A 751 45.84 -22.23 30.36
CA TRP A 751 46.33 -21.56 31.56
C TRP A 751 47.87 -21.53 31.63
N LEU A 752 48.54 -22.64 31.32
CA LEU A 752 50.01 -22.70 31.26
C LEU A 752 50.58 -21.80 30.15
N ALA A 753 49.89 -21.70 29.01
CA ALA A 753 50.27 -20.79 27.93
C ALA A 753 50.09 -19.32 28.35
N GLU A 754 49.04 -19.01 29.11
CA GLU A 754 48.79 -17.68 29.66
C GLU A 754 49.88 -17.24 30.65
N VAL A 755 50.35 -18.16 31.50
CA VAL A 755 51.49 -17.92 32.40
C VAL A 755 52.78 -17.69 31.62
N ALA A 756 53.03 -18.47 30.56
CA ALA A 756 54.22 -18.33 29.72
C ALA A 756 54.27 -17.00 28.94
N ALA A 757 53.12 -16.36 28.72
CA ALA A 757 53.00 -15.11 27.97
C ALA A 757 53.19 -13.83 28.83
N ARG A 758 53.35 -13.95 30.16
CA ARG A 758 53.48 -12.79 31.06
C ARG A 758 54.89 -12.20 31.05
N GLY A 759 55.01 -10.89 30.81
CA GLY A 759 56.28 -10.19 30.70
C GLY A 759 56.96 -9.87 32.03
N PHE A 760 56.23 -9.98 33.16
CA PHE A 760 56.79 -9.86 34.52
C PHE A 760 57.51 -11.13 35.00
N LEU A 761 57.31 -12.28 34.34
CA LEU A 761 57.88 -13.58 34.71
C LEU A 761 59.13 -13.90 33.87
N GLU A 762 59.97 -14.81 34.36
CA GLU A 762 61.16 -15.24 33.63
C GLU A 762 60.80 -16.07 32.37
N PRO A 763 61.52 -15.88 31.25
CA PRO A 763 61.30 -16.70 30.05
C PRO A 763 61.57 -18.18 30.32
N GLY A 764 60.53 -19.02 30.24
CA GLY A 764 60.63 -20.47 30.42
C GLY A 764 59.85 -21.05 31.60
N THR A 765 59.27 -20.22 32.48
CA THR A 765 58.49 -20.67 33.64
C THR A 765 57.36 -21.64 33.27
N GLY A 766 56.59 -21.37 32.21
CA GLY A 766 55.49 -22.27 31.78
C GLY A 766 55.95 -23.69 31.40
N ARG A 767 57.13 -23.82 30.77
CA ARG A 767 57.71 -25.15 30.43
C ARG A 767 58.16 -25.90 31.68
N GLN A 768 58.70 -25.19 32.67
CA GLN A 768 59.09 -25.78 33.95
C GLN A 768 57.88 -26.30 34.73
N LEU A 769 56.78 -25.54 34.76
CA LEU A 769 55.53 -25.95 35.43
C LEU A 769 54.88 -27.15 34.72
N ALA A 770 54.81 -27.14 33.38
CA ALA A 770 54.25 -28.26 32.60
C ALA A 770 55.00 -29.59 32.83
N SER A 771 56.33 -29.56 32.92
CA SER A 771 57.14 -30.76 33.19
C SER A 771 56.82 -31.38 34.55
N ARG A 772 56.57 -30.56 35.58
CA ARG A 772 56.19 -31.02 36.93
C ARG A 772 54.83 -31.73 36.94
N TYR A 773 53.86 -31.25 36.16
CA TYR A 773 52.53 -31.88 36.03
C TYR A 773 52.59 -33.26 35.35
N HIS A 774 53.26 -33.37 34.19
CA HIS A 774 53.31 -34.62 33.43
C HIS A 774 53.91 -35.76 34.25
N GLY A 775 54.94 -35.48 35.07
CA GLY A 775 55.56 -36.48 35.94
C GLY A 775 54.59 -37.08 36.96
N ARG A 776 53.66 -36.29 37.52
CA ARG A 776 52.64 -36.77 38.48
C ARG A 776 51.48 -37.50 37.79
N PHE A 777 51.09 -37.08 36.58
CA PHE A 777 49.99 -37.66 35.82
C PHE A 777 50.25 -39.08 35.31
N TYR A 778 51.41 -39.33 34.69
CA TYR A 778 51.71 -40.64 34.12
C TYR A 778 51.88 -41.73 35.19
N ALA A 779 52.34 -41.37 36.38
CA ALA A 779 52.40 -42.28 37.53
C ALA A 779 51.01 -42.78 38.00
N TYR A 780 49.93 -42.07 37.64
CA TYR A 780 48.56 -42.37 38.05
C TYR A 780 47.77 -43.18 37.01
N ARG A 781 47.94 -42.88 35.72
CA ARG A 781 47.23 -43.56 34.61
C ARG A 781 47.38 -45.08 34.65
N ASP A 782 48.57 -45.57 35.00
CA ASP A 782 48.89 -46.99 34.99
C ASP A 782 48.16 -47.80 36.08
N GLN A 783 47.33 -47.16 36.93
CA GLN A 783 46.57 -47.80 38.03
C GLN A 783 45.06 -48.05 37.74
N LEU A 784 44.47 -47.60 36.62
CA LEU A 784 42.98 -47.47 36.46
C LEU A 784 42.30 -48.20 35.27
N GLU A 785 43.03 -48.87 34.39
CA GLU A 785 42.49 -49.42 33.12
C GLU A 785 41.28 -50.41 33.17
N PRO A 786 41.02 -51.22 34.22
CA PRO A 786 40.03 -52.31 34.12
C PRO A 786 38.52 -51.99 34.22
N PHE A 787 38.06 -50.79 34.57
CA PHE A 787 36.72 -50.62 35.19
C PHE A 787 35.57 -49.95 34.37
N LEU A 788 35.77 -49.34 33.18
CA LEU A 788 34.79 -48.37 32.63
C LEU A 788 34.33 -48.52 31.16
N LEU A 789 34.75 -49.53 30.39
CA LEU A 789 34.71 -49.41 28.92
C LEU A 789 33.49 -50.00 28.14
N ALA A 790 32.70 -50.93 28.68
CA ALA A 790 31.71 -51.66 27.86
C ALA A 790 30.33 -50.97 27.71
N GLU A 791 29.67 -50.58 28.81
CA GLU A 791 28.28 -50.08 28.80
C GLU A 791 28.15 -48.65 28.23
N ALA A 792 29.18 -47.82 28.42
CA ALA A 792 29.18 -46.43 27.95
C ALA A 792 29.22 -46.29 26.41
N ILE A 793 29.76 -47.29 25.71
CA ILE A 793 29.93 -47.28 24.25
C ILE A 793 28.59 -47.54 23.54
N GLU A 794 27.76 -48.45 24.07
CA GLU A 794 26.46 -48.81 23.50
C GLU A 794 25.44 -47.66 23.63
N ALA A 795 25.37 -47.03 24.82
CA ALA A 795 24.48 -45.89 25.07
C ALA A 795 24.78 -44.69 24.14
N ARG A 796 26.05 -44.47 23.79
CA ARG A 796 26.47 -43.41 22.86
C ARG A 796 25.96 -43.63 21.44
N GLY A 797 26.02 -44.87 20.94
CA GLY A 797 25.61 -45.21 19.58
C GLY A 797 24.12 -44.95 19.32
N THR A 798 23.29 -45.38 20.26
CA THR A 798 21.81 -45.24 20.18
C THR A 798 21.36 -43.79 20.35
N MET A 799 21.95 -43.03 21.27
CA MET A 799 21.66 -41.60 21.45
C MET A 799 22.09 -40.76 20.23
N GLY A 800 23.22 -41.10 19.59
CA GLY A 800 23.67 -40.44 18.36
C GLY A 800 22.69 -40.62 17.20
N ALA A 801 22.08 -41.80 17.05
CA ALA A 801 21.07 -42.06 16.03
C ALA A 801 19.76 -41.28 16.28
N PHE A 802 19.35 -41.15 17.55
CA PHE A 802 18.17 -40.39 17.94
C PHE A 802 18.28 -38.89 17.59
N PHE A 803 19.40 -38.25 17.94
CA PHE A 803 19.59 -36.81 17.65
C PHE A 803 19.75 -36.47 16.16
N ASN A 804 19.97 -37.48 15.32
CA ASN A 804 20.04 -37.32 13.87
C ASN A 804 18.68 -37.39 13.15
N LEU A 805 17.57 -37.59 13.89
CA LEU A 805 16.24 -37.62 13.31
C LEU A 805 15.81 -36.22 12.83
N PRO A 806 15.30 -36.07 11.59
CA PRO A 806 14.95 -34.75 11.03
C PRO A 806 13.92 -33.97 11.84
N PHE A 807 12.96 -34.65 12.47
CA PHE A 807 11.93 -34.01 13.31
C PHE A 807 12.45 -33.60 14.69
N VAL A 808 13.45 -34.30 15.23
CA VAL A 808 14.14 -33.93 16.48
C VAL A 808 15.00 -32.68 16.26
N GLN A 809 15.66 -32.59 15.11
CA GLN A 809 16.41 -31.38 14.71
C GLN A 809 15.48 -30.19 14.44
N ALA A 810 14.36 -30.42 13.73
CA ALA A 810 13.38 -29.38 13.45
C ALA A 810 12.72 -28.81 14.72
N ALA A 811 12.45 -29.65 15.72
CA ALA A 811 11.92 -29.21 17.02
C ALA A 811 12.87 -28.24 17.75
N THR A 812 14.17 -28.26 17.45
CA THR A 812 15.19 -27.39 18.06
C THR A 812 15.51 -26.11 17.26
N ALA A 813 14.99 -25.96 16.04
CA ALA A 813 15.44 -24.92 15.10
C ALA A 813 14.47 -23.75 14.87
N LEU A 814 13.27 -23.73 15.47
CA LEU A 814 12.17 -22.86 15.02
C LEU A 814 11.71 -21.85 16.07
N ASP A 815 12.45 -20.73 16.17
CA ASP A 815 12.00 -19.44 16.72
C ASP A 815 11.80 -18.37 15.63
N GLU A 816 11.96 -18.71 14.34
CA GLU A 816 11.76 -17.73 13.27
C GLU A 816 10.27 -17.60 12.84
N PRO A 817 9.71 -16.38 12.78
CA PRO A 817 8.36 -16.15 12.31
C PRO A 817 8.25 -16.41 10.80
N VAL A 818 7.54 -17.48 10.43
CA VAL A 818 7.26 -17.85 9.03
C VAL A 818 6.62 -16.68 8.27
N ASN A 819 7.29 -16.22 7.21
CA ASN A 819 6.90 -15.07 6.41
C ASN A 819 5.57 -15.33 5.65
N ARG A 820 4.47 -14.74 6.14
CA ARG A 820 3.06 -14.99 5.70
C ARG A 820 2.65 -14.21 4.43
N ARG A 821 3.48 -14.21 3.37
CA ARG A 821 3.23 -13.38 2.16
C ARG A 821 2.56 -14.09 0.98
N LYS A 822 2.16 -15.37 1.08
CA LYS A 822 1.34 -16.06 0.06
C LYS A 822 0.00 -16.46 0.69
N GLN A 823 -1.01 -15.59 0.54
CA GLN A 823 -2.24 -15.57 1.35
C GLN A 823 -3.39 -16.47 0.86
N PHE A 824 -3.19 -17.42 -0.07
CA PHE A 824 -4.32 -18.15 -0.68
C PHE A 824 -4.20 -19.68 -0.76
N GLU A 825 -3.12 -20.29 -0.25
CA GLU A 825 -3.08 -21.75 -0.06
C GLU A 825 -3.29 -22.07 1.43
N VAL A 826 -4.44 -22.69 1.77
CA VAL A 826 -4.76 -23.16 3.14
C VAL A 826 -3.71 -24.14 3.64
N TRP A 827 -3.23 -25.01 2.74
CA TRP A 827 -2.30 -26.08 3.03
C TRP A 827 -1.13 -26.04 2.06
N ARG A 828 0.09 -25.90 2.58
CA ARG A 828 1.30 -25.96 1.76
C ARG A 828 1.65 -27.42 1.51
N LYS A 829 1.81 -27.77 0.23
CA LYS A 829 2.23 -29.12 -0.18
C LYS A 829 3.54 -29.55 0.50
N THR A 830 4.49 -28.63 0.67
CA THR A 830 5.79 -28.90 1.30
C THR A 830 5.66 -29.39 2.73
N ASP A 831 4.74 -28.81 3.49
CA ASP A 831 4.64 -29.05 4.94
C ASP A 831 3.96 -30.39 5.19
N LEU A 832 2.95 -30.72 4.36
CA LEU A 832 2.33 -32.04 4.33
C LEU A 832 3.31 -33.14 3.86
N ASP A 833 4.15 -32.85 2.85
CA ASP A 833 5.18 -33.78 2.39
C ASP A 833 6.25 -34.02 3.48
N HIS A 834 6.60 -33.00 4.29
CA HIS A 834 7.49 -33.16 5.44
C HIS A 834 6.88 -34.03 6.55
N ALA A 835 5.63 -33.78 6.93
CA ALA A 835 4.92 -34.58 7.93
C ALA A 835 4.89 -36.08 7.54
N ARG A 836 4.62 -36.37 6.26
CA ARG A 836 4.64 -37.75 5.73
C ARG A 836 6.03 -38.39 5.75
N ARG A 837 7.09 -37.62 5.49
CA ARG A 837 8.47 -38.14 5.54
C ARG A 837 8.91 -38.44 6.97
N TYR A 838 8.45 -37.67 7.97
CA TYR A 838 8.78 -37.93 9.37
C TYR A 838 8.36 -39.32 9.83
N ARG A 839 7.21 -39.84 9.35
CA ARG A 839 6.76 -41.21 9.61
C ARG A 839 7.80 -42.25 9.19
N GLN A 840 8.35 -42.11 7.98
CA GLN A 840 9.37 -43.03 7.46
C GLN A 840 10.66 -43.02 8.27
N HIS A 841 11.05 -41.86 8.82
CA HIS A 841 12.23 -41.75 9.68
C HIS A 841 11.99 -42.38 11.06
N LEU A 842 10.79 -42.22 11.62
CA LEU A 842 10.40 -42.85 12.88
C LEU A 842 10.41 -44.38 12.76
N ASP A 843 9.85 -44.94 11.67
CA ASP A 843 9.79 -46.39 11.46
C ASP A 843 11.17 -47.01 11.32
N ARG A 844 12.07 -46.38 10.55
CA ARG A 844 13.46 -46.83 10.42
C ARG A 844 14.20 -46.82 11.75
N PHE A 845 14.01 -45.77 12.55
CA PHE A 845 14.66 -45.65 13.85
C PHE A 845 14.15 -46.70 14.84
N ARG A 846 12.83 -46.92 14.93
CA ARG A 846 12.26 -47.97 15.79
C ARG A 846 12.74 -49.36 15.37
N ALA A 847 12.80 -49.65 14.07
CA ALA A 847 13.32 -50.92 13.57
C ALA A 847 14.80 -51.15 13.92
N GLN A 848 15.65 -50.13 13.78
CA GLN A 848 17.10 -50.23 14.06
C GLN A 848 17.43 -50.24 15.56
N SER A 849 16.72 -49.44 16.37
CA SER A 849 16.96 -49.33 17.81
C SER A 849 16.47 -50.54 18.61
N ILE A 850 15.38 -51.19 18.17
CA ILE A 850 14.82 -52.37 18.82
C ILE A 850 15.60 -53.65 18.43
N ALA A 851 16.11 -53.73 17.20
CA ALA A 851 16.84 -54.92 16.71
C ALA A 851 18.27 -55.07 17.24
N GLY A 852 18.89 -53.99 17.74
CA GLY A 852 20.27 -53.98 18.22
C GLY A 852 20.46 -54.06 19.74
N ALA A 853 19.39 -54.20 20.51
CA ALA A 853 19.46 -54.14 21.98
C ALA A 853 19.79 -55.50 22.59
N SER A 854 21.02 -55.68 23.05
CA SER A 854 21.36 -56.72 24.04
C SER A 854 21.04 -56.17 25.43
N ASP A 855 19.87 -56.51 25.98
CA ASP A 855 19.39 -56.16 27.34
C ASP A 855 19.50 -54.69 27.82
N GLY A 856 19.76 -53.73 26.92
CA GLY A 856 20.03 -52.32 27.25
C GLY A 856 18.79 -51.43 27.32
N ASN A 857 18.45 -50.98 28.54
CA ASN A 857 17.30 -50.14 28.93
C ASN A 857 17.08 -48.79 28.19
N TRP A 858 18.01 -48.31 27.36
CA TRP A 858 17.92 -46.98 26.70
C TRP A 858 17.15 -46.98 25.37
N SER A 859 17.10 -48.11 24.65
CA SER A 859 16.43 -48.21 23.34
C SER A 859 14.92 -47.96 23.44
N ALA A 860 14.27 -48.48 24.49
CA ALA A 860 12.84 -48.31 24.73
C ALA A 860 12.47 -46.86 25.08
N VAL A 861 13.26 -46.21 25.94
CA VAL A 861 13.05 -44.81 26.34
C VAL A 861 13.19 -43.88 25.14
N LEU A 862 14.24 -44.06 24.33
CA LEU A 862 14.46 -43.25 23.12
C LEU A 862 13.41 -43.51 22.04
N ALA A 863 12.88 -44.73 21.93
CA ALA A 863 11.79 -45.05 21.01
C ALA A 863 10.48 -44.35 21.40
N GLN A 864 10.16 -44.29 22.70
CA GLN A 864 8.99 -43.55 23.21
C GLN A 864 9.16 -42.04 23.01
N LEU A 865 10.33 -41.49 23.37
CA LEU A 865 10.64 -40.07 23.18
C LEU A 865 10.62 -39.67 21.69
N ALA A 866 11.02 -40.56 20.79
CA ALA A 866 10.93 -40.36 19.33
C ALA A 866 9.47 -40.28 18.84
N LEU A 867 8.57 -41.09 19.42
CA LEU A 867 7.14 -41.05 19.10
C LEU A 867 6.50 -39.73 19.55
N ASP A 868 6.79 -39.30 20.78
CA ASP A 868 6.27 -38.04 21.32
C ASP A 868 6.79 -36.83 20.53
N THR A 869 8.09 -36.84 20.17
CA THR A 869 8.71 -35.81 19.31
C THR A 869 8.16 -35.77 17.90
N TYR A 870 7.81 -36.92 17.34
CA TYR A 870 7.08 -36.99 16.08
C TYR A 870 5.68 -36.38 16.17
N GLU A 871 4.89 -36.74 17.19
CA GLU A 871 3.51 -36.25 17.35
C GLU A 871 3.46 -34.72 17.41
N ASP A 872 4.31 -34.09 18.23
CA ASP A 872 4.40 -32.63 18.32
C ASP A 872 4.84 -31.99 17.00
N ALA A 873 5.85 -32.55 16.33
CA ALA A 873 6.38 -31.97 15.11
C ALA A 873 5.31 -31.95 14.01
N VAL A 874 4.56 -33.05 13.88
CA VAL A 874 3.44 -33.12 12.94
C VAL A 874 2.31 -32.18 13.37
N ASN A 875 1.92 -32.16 14.64
CA ASN A 875 0.87 -31.27 15.14
C ASN A 875 1.21 -29.78 14.96
N ARG A 876 2.48 -29.38 15.14
CA ARG A 876 2.95 -28.01 14.89
C ARG A 876 2.91 -27.66 13.40
N LEU A 877 3.27 -28.58 12.52
CA LEU A 877 3.13 -28.37 11.07
C LEU A 877 1.66 -28.23 10.66
N LEU A 878 0.77 -29.02 11.26
CA LEU A 878 -0.68 -28.91 11.03
C LEU A 878 -1.26 -27.60 11.59
N ALA A 879 -0.77 -27.11 12.73
CA ALA A 879 -1.21 -25.85 13.35
C ALA A 879 -0.76 -24.58 12.59
N GLN A 880 0.19 -24.69 11.65
CA GLN A 880 0.61 -23.57 10.79
C GLN A 880 -0.40 -23.25 9.68
N ALA A 881 -1.39 -24.12 9.44
CA ALA A 881 -2.52 -23.80 8.58
C ALA A 881 -3.36 -22.68 9.22
N PRO A 882 -3.75 -21.62 8.48
CA PRO A 882 -4.59 -20.58 9.04
C PRO A 882 -5.92 -21.21 9.48
N PRO A 883 -6.41 -20.98 10.71
CA PRO A 883 -7.81 -21.22 10.98
C PRO A 883 -8.59 -20.36 9.98
N LEU A 884 -9.58 -20.95 9.30
CA LEU A 884 -10.59 -20.16 8.60
C LEU A 884 -11.26 -19.30 9.66
N ALA A 885 -10.71 -18.11 9.87
CA ALA A 885 -11.14 -17.22 10.92
C ALA A 885 -12.62 -16.93 10.67
N MET A 886 -13.43 -17.28 11.67
CA MET A 886 -14.82 -16.89 11.83
C MET A 886 -14.92 -15.37 11.74
N GLY A 887 -15.06 -14.89 10.50
CA GLY A 887 -15.31 -13.51 10.15
C GLY A 887 -16.38 -13.54 9.09
N VAL A 888 -17.63 -13.43 9.53
CA VAL A 888 -18.85 -13.40 8.71
C VAL A 888 -18.82 -12.23 7.69
N ASP A 889 -17.88 -11.30 7.81
CA ASP A 889 -17.84 -10.03 7.08
C ASP A 889 -16.94 -10.01 5.81
N GLN A 890 -16.13 -11.04 5.54
CA GLN A 890 -15.35 -11.08 4.29
C GLN A 890 -16.11 -11.80 3.19
N ALA A 891 -16.77 -11.02 2.33
CA ALA A 891 -17.36 -11.51 1.09
C ALA A 891 -16.24 -11.99 0.15
N PHE A 892 -16.06 -13.31 0.06
CA PHE A 892 -15.20 -13.91 -0.96
C PHE A 892 -15.77 -13.61 -2.35
N SER A 893 -14.92 -13.51 -3.36
CA SER A 893 -15.37 -13.69 -4.74
C SER A 893 -15.54 -15.18 -5.06
N GLU A 894 -16.43 -15.51 -6.00
CA GLU A 894 -16.66 -16.91 -6.43
C GLU A 894 -15.34 -17.58 -6.90
N LYS A 895 -14.43 -16.80 -7.51
CA LYS A 895 -13.10 -17.29 -7.93
C LYS A 895 -12.20 -17.63 -6.75
N GLU A 896 -12.21 -16.82 -5.70
CA GLU A 896 -11.40 -17.07 -4.51
C GLU A 896 -11.94 -18.29 -3.75
N LEU A 897 -13.26 -18.44 -3.64
CA LEU A 897 -13.88 -19.63 -3.05
C LEU A 897 -13.46 -20.90 -3.82
N ALA A 898 -13.51 -20.87 -5.15
CA ALA A 898 -13.09 -22.02 -5.98
C ALA A 898 -11.61 -22.39 -5.76
N ILE A 899 -10.71 -21.40 -5.59
CA ILE A 899 -9.29 -21.64 -5.30
C ILE A 899 -9.12 -22.32 -3.93
N GLN A 900 -9.85 -21.86 -2.92
CA GLN A 900 -9.80 -22.43 -1.57
C GLN A 900 -10.29 -23.88 -1.55
N ILE A 901 -11.44 -24.15 -2.18
CA ILE A 901 -12.00 -25.51 -2.30
C ILE A 901 -11.05 -26.43 -3.05
N HIS A 902 -10.48 -25.98 -4.17
CA HIS A 902 -9.54 -26.78 -4.93
C HIS A 902 -8.25 -27.05 -4.16
N GLY A 903 -7.73 -26.06 -3.42
CA GLY A 903 -6.58 -26.22 -2.54
C GLY A 903 -6.82 -27.23 -1.43
N PHE A 904 -8.00 -27.16 -0.78
CA PHE A 904 -8.39 -28.11 0.27
C PHE A 904 -8.58 -29.53 -0.28
N ALA A 905 -9.27 -29.68 -1.41
CA ALA A 905 -9.45 -30.97 -2.08
C ALA A 905 -8.11 -31.61 -2.48
N ARG A 906 -7.13 -30.80 -2.91
CA ARG A 906 -5.77 -31.29 -3.23
C ARG A 906 -5.01 -31.76 -1.99
N ALA A 907 -5.21 -31.11 -0.84
CA ALA A 907 -4.57 -31.45 0.42
C ALA A 907 -5.20 -32.68 1.10
N HIS A 908 -6.49 -32.95 0.86
CA HIS A 908 -7.25 -33.99 1.53
C HIS A 908 -6.56 -35.37 1.54
N ARG A 909 -5.99 -35.81 0.41
CA ARG A 909 -5.28 -37.11 0.36
C ARG A 909 -4.08 -37.17 1.30
N ALA A 910 -3.29 -36.09 1.38
CA ALA A 910 -2.14 -36.05 2.27
C ALA A 910 -2.56 -35.96 3.74
N LEU A 911 -3.66 -35.27 4.05
CA LEU A 911 -4.25 -35.25 5.40
C LEU A 911 -4.80 -36.63 5.79
N ALA A 912 -5.42 -37.36 4.87
CA ALA A 912 -5.88 -38.72 5.09
C ALA A 912 -4.72 -39.69 5.38
N ASP A 913 -3.59 -39.55 4.66
CA ASP A 913 -2.38 -40.34 4.90
C ASP A 913 -1.78 -40.04 6.31
N ILE A 914 -1.80 -38.78 6.74
CA ILE A 914 -1.35 -38.37 8.08
C ILE A 914 -2.28 -38.91 9.16
N ARG A 915 -3.60 -38.83 8.94
CA ARG A 915 -4.61 -39.41 9.84
C ARG A 915 -4.42 -40.91 10.01
N ALA A 916 -4.25 -41.65 8.91
CA ALA A 916 -3.95 -43.08 8.94
C ALA A 916 -2.68 -43.37 9.74
N SER A 917 -1.65 -42.53 9.60
CA SER A 917 -0.42 -42.64 10.39
C SER A 917 -0.66 -42.42 11.88
N PHE A 918 -1.55 -41.51 12.28
CA PHE A 918 -1.94 -41.33 13.69
C PHE A 918 -2.70 -42.54 14.23
N ALA A 919 -3.64 -43.09 13.45
CA ALA A 919 -4.40 -44.29 13.83
C ALA A 919 -3.47 -45.51 14.04
N GLU A 920 -2.54 -45.75 13.12
CA GLU A 920 -1.55 -46.83 13.23
C GLU A 920 -0.61 -46.69 14.45
N LEU A 921 -0.33 -45.45 14.85
CA LEU A 921 0.55 -45.13 15.98
C LEU A 921 -0.18 -45.05 17.32
N GLY A 922 -1.52 -45.19 17.34
CA GLY A 922 -2.33 -45.09 18.56
C GLY A 922 -2.54 -43.65 19.07
N LEU A 923 -2.35 -42.63 18.22
CA LEU A 923 -2.43 -41.22 18.57
C LEU A 923 -3.86 -40.66 18.42
N ALA A 924 -4.79 -41.21 19.19
CA ALA A 924 -6.24 -40.96 19.07
C ALA A 924 -6.63 -39.47 19.24
N GLN A 925 -5.93 -38.72 20.10
CA GLN A 925 -6.25 -37.30 20.30
C GLN A 925 -5.90 -36.45 19.07
N SER A 926 -4.75 -36.70 18.46
CA SER A 926 -4.26 -36.00 17.27
C SER A 926 -5.08 -36.37 16.03
N GLU A 927 -5.50 -37.64 15.94
CA GLU A 927 -6.48 -38.12 14.95
C GLU A 927 -7.81 -37.36 15.04
N ASN A 928 -8.44 -37.34 16.22
CA ASN A 928 -9.73 -36.68 16.43
C ASN A 928 -9.69 -35.17 16.15
N ARG A 929 -8.59 -34.50 16.54
CA ARG A 929 -8.40 -33.06 16.24
C ARG A 929 -8.33 -32.79 14.75
N LEU A 930 -7.64 -33.65 14.00
CA LEU A 930 -7.53 -33.50 12.55
C LEU A 930 -8.89 -33.72 11.86
N ASP A 931 -9.66 -34.71 12.32
CA ASP A 931 -11.00 -35.00 11.79
C ASP A 931 -12.01 -33.87 12.05
N GLN A 932 -12.00 -33.32 13.26
CA GLN A 932 -12.81 -32.14 13.60
C GLN A 932 -12.47 -30.94 12.72
N TYR A 933 -11.17 -30.66 12.52
CA TYR A 933 -10.73 -29.56 11.69
C TYR A 933 -11.16 -29.71 10.22
N MET A 934 -10.98 -30.91 9.65
CA MET A 934 -11.37 -31.19 8.26
C MET A 934 -12.89 -31.05 8.08
N SER A 935 -13.68 -31.57 9.02
CA SER A 935 -15.15 -31.50 8.98
C SER A 935 -15.66 -30.06 9.09
N GLN A 936 -15.13 -29.28 10.05
CA GLN A 936 -15.50 -27.87 10.21
C GLN A 936 -15.13 -27.03 8.98
N THR A 937 -13.94 -27.26 8.42
CA THR A 937 -13.46 -26.56 7.21
C THR A 937 -14.33 -26.89 6.00
N ALA A 938 -14.67 -28.16 5.78
CA ALA A 938 -15.51 -28.59 4.68
C ALA A 938 -16.92 -27.98 4.78
N LEU A 939 -17.47 -27.94 6.00
CA LEU A 939 -18.77 -27.37 6.29
C LEU A 939 -18.81 -25.85 6.07
N ASP A 940 -17.82 -25.08 6.56
CA ASP A 940 -17.75 -23.62 6.34
C ASP A 940 -17.69 -23.28 4.84
N LEU A 941 -16.85 -23.99 4.08
CA LEU A 941 -16.77 -23.79 2.64
C LEU A 941 -18.07 -24.17 1.92
N LEU A 942 -18.81 -25.16 2.43
CA LEU A 942 -20.11 -25.54 1.88
C LEU A 942 -21.18 -24.47 2.18
N PHE A 943 -21.20 -23.91 3.40
CA PHE A 943 -22.05 -22.77 3.76
C PHE A 943 -21.76 -21.54 2.88
N ARG A 944 -20.49 -21.25 2.60
CA ARG A 944 -20.11 -20.16 1.68
C ARG A 944 -20.51 -20.45 0.24
N THR A 945 -20.38 -21.70 -0.21
CA THR A 945 -20.86 -22.12 -1.54
C THR A 945 -22.36 -21.91 -1.67
N ASP A 946 -23.11 -22.18 -0.59
CA ASP A 946 -24.55 -21.96 -0.52
C ASP A 946 -24.93 -20.49 -0.68
N ALA A 947 -24.16 -19.58 -0.08
CA ALA A 947 -24.41 -18.14 -0.18
C ALA A 947 -24.30 -17.57 -1.61
N PHE A 948 -23.61 -18.27 -2.52
CA PHE A 948 -23.56 -17.91 -3.95
C PHE A 948 -24.74 -18.44 -4.77
N LEU A 949 -25.54 -19.32 -4.19
CA LEU A 949 -26.83 -19.71 -4.74
C LEU A 949 -27.83 -18.57 -4.46
N PRO A 950 -28.48 -17.98 -5.46
CA PRO A 950 -29.55 -17.03 -5.21
C PRO A 950 -30.62 -17.68 -4.31
N ARG A 951 -31.26 -16.90 -3.41
CA ARG A 951 -32.36 -17.41 -2.56
C ARG A 951 -33.42 -18.15 -3.38
N ASP A 952 -33.62 -17.74 -4.64
CA ASP A 952 -34.38 -18.46 -5.66
C ASP A 952 -33.52 -18.72 -6.91
N LEU A 953 -33.05 -19.98 -7.08
CA LEU A 953 -32.23 -20.40 -8.22
C LEU A 953 -32.95 -20.18 -9.57
N TYR A 954 -34.28 -20.33 -9.57
CA TYR A 954 -35.15 -20.07 -10.71
C TYR A 954 -35.92 -18.75 -10.52
N LEU A 955 -36.17 -18.03 -11.61
CA LEU A 955 -36.99 -16.80 -11.60
C LEU A 955 -38.34 -17.07 -10.95
N ASP A 956 -38.80 -16.09 -10.18
CA ASP A 956 -40.11 -16.19 -9.55
C ASP A 956 -41.24 -15.94 -10.56
N LEU A 957 -42.40 -16.53 -10.30
CA LEU A 957 -43.56 -16.42 -11.18
C LEU A 957 -44.39 -15.21 -10.78
N ASP A 958 -44.46 -14.22 -11.67
CA ASP A 958 -45.36 -13.07 -11.58
C ASP A 958 -46.59 -13.28 -12.46
N LEU A 959 -47.77 -13.29 -11.82
CA LEU A 959 -49.06 -13.49 -12.47
C LEU A 959 -49.87 -12.20 -12.58
N ALA A 960 -49.34 -11.06 -12.11
CA ALA A 960 -50.08 -9.79 -12.07
C ALA A 960 -50.55 -9.33 -13.46
N THR A 961 -49.76 -9.60 -14.51
CA THR A 961 -50.05 -9.19 -15.90
C THR A 961 -50.76 -10.28 -16.71
N TRP A 962 -51.03 -11.45 -16.14
CA TRP A 962 -51.68 -12.55 -16.86
C TRP A 962 -53.20 -12.42 -16.76
N ASP A 963 -53.90 -12.40 -17.89
CA ASP A 963 -55.36 -12.22 -17.98
C ASP A 963 -56.15 -13.53 -17.79
N GLY A 964 -55.47 -14.65 -17.51
CA GLY A 964 -56.06 -15.98 -17.36
C GLY A 964 -56.25 -16.71 -18.70
N GLN A 965 -55.91 -16.05 -19.81
CA GLN A 965 -55.93 -16.57 -21.18
C GLN A 965 -54.51 -16.54 -21.78
N GLY A 966 -54.22 -17.41 -22.75
CA GLY A 966 -52.88 -17.49 -23.37
C GLY A 966 -51.78 -18.14 -22.51
N PRO A 967 -50.55 -18.27 -23.04
CA PRO A 967 -49.43 -18.94 -22.37
C PRO A 967 -48.82 -18.09 -21.25
N ILE A 968 -48.58 -18.72 -20.08
CA ILE A 968 -48.00 -18.08 -18.89
C ILE A 968 -46.50 -17.78 -19.07
N SER A 969 -45.76 -18.71 -19.68
CA SER A 969 -44.33 -18.61 -19.96
C SER A 969 -44.13 -18.20 -21.44
N PRO A 970 -43.28 -17.22 -21.77
CA PRO A 970 -42.15 -16.68 -20.97
C PRO A 970 -42.47 -15.42 -20.15
N LYS A 971 -43.57 -14.71 -20.44
CA LYS A 971 -43.85 -13.38 -19.87
C LYS A 971 -44.07 -13.38 -18.35
N GLY A 972 -44.67 -14.42 -17.79
CA GLY A 972 -44.87 -14.55 -16.34
C GLY A 972 -43.58 -14.73 -15.53
N PHE A 973 -42.44 -14.97 -16.19
CA PHE A 973 -41.11 -14.96 -15.56
C PHE A 973 -40.32 -13.68 -15.88
N GLY A 974 -40.96 -12.66 -16.45
CA GLY A 974 -40.31 -11.40 -16.85
C GLY A 974 -39.41 -11.53 -18.09
N LEU A 975 -39.61 -12.57 -18.92
CA LEU A 975 -38.80 -12.84 -20.11
C LEU A 975 -39.58 -12.49 -21.39
N GLU A 976 -38.88 -11.91 -22.37
CA GLU A 976 -39.48 -11.36 -23.60
C GLU A 976 -40.02 -12.45 -24.54
N ASP A 977 -39.24 -13.52 -24.76
CA ASP A 977 -39.53 -14.55 -25.75
C ASP A 977 -39.05 -15.96 -25.33
N ARG A 978 -39.43 -16.98 -26.12
CA ARG A 978 -39.03 -18.36 -25.87
C ARG A 978 -37.52 -18.57 -25.98
N ALA A 979 -36.82 -17.76 -26.79
CA ALA A 979 -35.36 -17.83 -26.92
C ALA A 979 -34.64 -17.27 -25.69
N ALA A 980 -35.17 -16.22 -25.05
CA ALA A 980 -34.70 -15.70 -23.77
C ALA A 980 -34.88 -16.75 -22.66
N LEU A 981 -36.01 -17.46 -22.62
CA LEU A 981 -36.22 -18.57 -21.68
C LEU A 981 -35.22 -19.71 -21.88
N ALA A 982 -34.95 -20.12 -23.12
CA ALA A 982 -33.96 -21.15 -23.41
C ALA A 982 -32.54 -20.75 -22.94
N ARG A 983 -32.12 -19.50 -23.24
CA ARG A 983 -30.83 -18.96 -22.78
C ARG A 983 -30.75 -18.87 -21.26
N TYR A 984 -31.83 -18.46 -20.60
CA TYR A 984 -31.91 -18.38 -19.15
C TYR A 984 -31.73 -19.77 -18.49
N LEU A 985 -32.44 -20.79 -18.99
CA LEU A 985 -32.34 -22.15 -18.47
C LEU A 985 -30.94 -22.75 -18.70
N GLU A 986 -30.32 -22.47 -19.85
CA GLU A 986 -28.94 -22.87 -20.14
C GLU A 986 -27.93 -22.21 -19.19
N GLN A 987 -28.02 -20.90 -18.96
CA GLN A 987 -27.15 -20.18 -18.03
C GLN A 987 -27.32 -20.67 -16.58
N THR A 988 -28.57 -20.88 -16.15
CA THR A 988 -28.90 -21.35 -14.80
C THR A 988 -28.35 -22.75 -14.56
N ARG A 989 -28.46 -23.64 -15.56
CA ARG A 989 -27.90 -25.00 -15.51
C ARG A 989 -26.38 -25.01 -15.48
N HIS A 990 -25.72 -24.18 -16.29
CA HIS A 990 -24.26 -24.06 -16.26
C HIS A 990 -23.77 -23.59 -14.89
N ARG A 991 -24.46 -22.62 -14.27
CA ARG A 991 -24.14 -22.14 -12.92
C ARG A 991 -24.39 -23.20 -11.84
N LEU A 992 -25.52 -23.88 -11.89
CA LEU A 992 -25.86 -24.97 -10.99
C LEU A 992 -24.83 -26.11 -11.07
N TRP A 993 -24.39 -26.45 -12.29
CA TRP A 993 -23.33 -27.42 -12.50
C TRP A 993 -22.00 -26.96 -11.90
N HIS A 994 -21.61 -25.70 -12.12
CA HIS A 994 -20.36 -25.14 -11.56
C HIS A 994 -20.36 -25.19 -10.02
N LEU A 995 -21.42 -24.71 -9.37
CA LEU A 995 -21.51 -24.72 -7.91
C LEU A 995 -21.65 -26.15 -7.36
N GLY A 996 -22.43 -27.01 -8.02
CA GLY A 996 -22.60 -28.40 -7.61
C GLY A 996 -21.32 -29.22 -7.79
N VAL A 997 -20.81 -29.32 -9.00
CA VAL A 997 -19.72 -30.24 -9.37
C VAL A 997 -18.35 -29.71 -8.97
N ASN A 998 -18.04 -28.43 -9.20
CA ASN A 998 -16.70 -27.90 -8.93
C ASN A 998 -16.53 -27.43 -7.47
N CYS A 999 -17.61 -27.02 -6.81
CA CYS A 999 -17.54 -26.45 -5.46
C CYS A 999 -18.08 -27.41 -4.39
N ALA A 1000 -19.33 -27.85 -4.49
CA ALA A 1000 -19.95 -28.68 -3.45
C ALA A 1000 -19.47 -30.15 -3.47
N ALA A 1001 -19.25 -30.75 -4.64
CA ALA A 1001 -18.88 -32.18 -4.76
C ALA A 1001 -17.60 -32.56 -4.00
N PRO A 1002 -16.48 -31.80 -4.12
CA PRO A 1002 -15.27 -32.12 -3.38
C PRO A 1002 -15.46 -32.02 -1.87
N LEU A 1003 -16.28 -31.08 -1.39
CA LEU A 1003 -16.55 -30.88 0.04
C LEU A 1003 -17.42 -32.00 0.60
N LEU A 1004 -18.47 -32.38 -0.14
CA LEU A 1004 -19.32 -33.51 0.22
C LEU A 1004 -18.55 -34.84 0.23
N ALA A 1005 -17.62 -35.05 -0.70
CA ALA A 1005 -16.78 -36.24 -0.69
C ALA A 1005 -15.88 -36.35 0.56
N ILE A 1006 -15.43 -35.20 1.09
CA ILE A 1006 -14.67 -35.15 2.36
C ILE A 1006 -15.60 -35.42 3.55
N LEU A 1007 -16.81 -34.85 3.53
CA LEU A 1007 -17.85 -35.06 4.56
C LEU A 1007 -18.54 -36.42 4.49
N ASP A 1008 -18.38 -37.19 3.41
CA ASP A 1008 -18.89 -38.56 3.28
C ASP A 1008 -17.79 -39.62 3.60
N GLY A 1009 -16.56 -39.17 3.89
CA GLY A 1009 -15.43 -40.04 4.24
C GLY A 1009 -15.50 -40.59 5.67
N ALA A 1010 -14.60 -41.55 6.00
CA ALA A 1010 -14.52 -42.26 7.28
C ALA A 1010 -14.14 -41.41 8.52
N SER A 1011 -14.29 -40.09 8.44
CA SER A 1011 -13.91 -39.05 9.41
C SER A 1011 -15.05 -38.06 9.68
N ALA A 1012 -16.23 -38.30 9.09
CA ALA A 1012 -17.35 -37.39 9.19
C ALA A 1012 -18.10 -37.56 10.50
N ASP A 1013 -18.25 -36.46 11.23
CA ASP A 1013 -19.13 -36.37 12.38
C ASP A 1013 -20.58 -36.73 11.98
N PRO A 1014 -21.22 -37.74 12.58
CA PRO A 1014 -22.59 -38.14 12.25
C PRO A 1014 -23.59 -36.97 12.32
N GLU A 1015 -23.35 -36.02 13.23
CA GLU A 1015 -24.20 -34.82 13.34
C GLU A 1015 -24.05 -33.90 12.13
N VAL A 1016 -22.85 -33.78 11.56
CA VAL A 1016 -22.58 -32.94 10.38
C VAL A 1016 -23.20 -33.53 9.11
N VAL A 1017 -23.16 -34.86 8.95
CA VAL A 1017 -23.68 -35.56 7.76
C VAL A 1017 -25.21 -35.44 7.62
N THR A 1018 -25.91 -35.24 8.75
CA THR A 1018 -27.36 -35.12 8.82
C THR A 1018 -27.87 -33.69 8.70
N LEU A 1019 -26.98 -32.68 8.64
CA LEU A 1019 -27.37 -31.29 8.53
C LEU A 1019 -28.22 -31.03 7.27
N PRO A 1020 -29.33 -30.26 7.37
CA PRO A 1020 -30.22 -30.00 6.24
C PRO A 1020 -29.51 -29.43 5.01
N LEU A 1021 -28.47 -28.61 5.23
CA LEU A 1021 -27.66 -28.05 4.16
C LEU A 1021 -26.90 -29.13 3.37
N VAL A 1022 -26.27 -30.07 4.07
CA VAL A 1022 -25.48 -31.16 3.48
C VAL A 1022 -26.39 -32.10 2.70
N VAL A 1023 -27.53 -32.48 3.30
CA VAL A 1023 -28.55 -33.31 2.66
C VAL A 1023 -29.08 -32.65 1.38
N ARG A 1024 -29.41 -31.35 1.44
CA ARG A 1024 -29.89 -30.59 0.28
C ARG A 1024 -28.87 -30.56 -0.87
N TRP A 1025 -27.61 -30.25 -0.59
CA TRP A 1025 -26.56 -30.25 -1.61
C TRP A 1025 -26.30 -31.64 -2.18
N ARG A 1026 -26.36 -32.69 -1.35
CA ARG A 1026 -26.23 -34.09 -1.79
C ARG A 1026 -27.34 -34.48 -2.76
N ASP A 1027 -28.58 -34.12 -2.47
CA ASP A 1027 -29.74 -34.39 -3.34
C ASP A 1027 -29.68 -33.58 -4.65
N MET A 1028 -29.32 -32.29 -4.58
CA MET A 1028 -29.11 -31.47 -5.78
C MET A 1028 -28.01 -32.04 -6.68
N LEU A 1029 -26.89 -32.47 -6.09
CA LEU A 1029 -25.77 -33.05 -6.84
C LEU A 1029 -26.14 -34.38 -7.50
N ARG A 1030 -26.97 -35.20 -6.84
CA ARG A 1030 -27.51 -36.44 -7.41
C ARG A 1030 -28.35 -36.15 -8.65
N GLU A 1031 -29.20 -35.12 -8.60
CA GLU A 1031 -30.04 -34.69 -9.73
C GLU A 1031 -29.22 -34.10 -10.89
N ILE A 1032 -28.20 -33.29 -10.60
CA ILE A 1032 -27.27 -32.75 -11.61
C ILE A 1032 -26.59 -33.90 -12.36
N LYS A 1033 -26.03 -34.88 -11.64
CA LYS A 1033 -25.39 -36.06 -12.25
C LYS A 1033 -26.38 -36.91 -13.04
N ALA A 1034 -27.60 -37.10 -12.54
CA ALA A 1034 -28.64 -37.85 -13.24
C ALA A 1034 -29.04 -37.18 -14.56
N TYR A 1035 -29.07 -35.86 -14.60
CA TYR A 1035 -29.31 -35.07 -15.81
C TYR A 1035 -28.19 -35.24 -16.84
N GLU A 1036 -26.92 -35.16 -16.44
CA GLU A 1036 -25.77 -35.37 -17.34
C GLU A 1036 -25.73 -36.78 -17.93
N GLN A 1037 -26.05 -37.79 -17.11
CA GLN A 1037 -26.12 -39.18 -17.53
C GLN A 1037 -27.31 -39.49 -18.45
N ARG A 1038 -28.10 -38.48 -18.84
CA ARG A 1038 -29.32 -38.61 -19.67
C ARG A 1038 -30.29 -39.66 -19.14
N ARG A 1039 -30.35 -39.86 -17.82
CA ARG A 1039 -31.32 -40.78 -17.20
C ARG A 1039 -32.75 -40.36 -17.59
N PRO A 1040 -33.70 -41.29 -17.68
CA PRO A 1040 -35.09 -40.93 -17.92
C PRO A 1040 -35.64 -40.15 -16.72
N TYR A 1041 -36.22 -38.97 -16.98
CA TYR A 1041 -36.95 -38.13 -16.02
C TYR A 1041 -36.19 -37.55 -14.79
N PRO A 1042 -35.02 -36.89 -14.94
CA PRO A 1042 -34.42 -36.12 -13.85
C PRO A 1042 -35.33 -34.96 -13.45
N SER A 1043 -35.32 -34.60 -12.17
CA SER A 1043 -36.20 -33.56 -11.62
C SER A 1043 -35.93 -32.20 -12.28
N ILE A 1044 -34.67 -31.92 -12.65
CA ILE A 1044 -34.27 -30.75 -13.45
C ILE A 1044 -34.94 -30.75 -14.83
N ARG A 1045 -34.96 -31.89 -15.53
CA ARG A 1045 -35.58 -31.98 -16.86
C ARG A 1045 -37.10 -31.87 -16.77
N ARG A 1046 -37.71 -32.42 -15.71
CA ARG A 1046 -39.15 -32.24 -15.43
C ARG A 1046 -39.48 -30.76 -15.21
N LEU A 1047 -38.64 -30.04 -14.48
CA LEU A 1047 -38.78 -28.59 -14.29
C LEU A 1047 -38.66 -27.83 -15.62
N GLU A 1048 -37.64 -28.13 -16.43
CA GLU A 1048 -37.47 -27.49 -17.75
C GLU A 1048 -38.64 -27.77 -18.70
N VAL A 1049 -39.15 -29.01 -18.74
CA VAL A 1049 -40.34 -29.38 -19.52
C VAL A 1049 -41.58 -28.66 -19.00
N PHE A 1050 -41.72 -28.53 -17.68
CA PHE A 1050 -42.82 -27.77 -17.08
C PHE A 1050 -42.80 -26.30 -17.52
N LEU A 1051 -41.65 -25.64 -17.44
CA LEU A 1051 -41.50 -24.22 -17.80
C LEU A 1051 -41.69 -23.93 -19.29
N THR A 1052 -41.32 -24.88 -20.16
CA THR A 1052 -41.38 -24.70 -21.61
C THR A 1052 -42.72 -25.14 -22.20
N ARG A 1053 -43.33 -26.19 -21.65
CA ARG A 1053 -44.49 -26.87 -22.24
C ARG A 1053 -45.70 -26.90 -21.32
N ASP A 1054 -45.58 -27.48 -20.12
CA ASP A 1054 -46.78 -27.83 -19.33
C ASP A 1054 -47.46 -26.62 -18.71
N ILE A 1055 -46.68 -25.65 -18.20
CA ILE A 1055 -47.20 -24.40 -17.63
C ILE A 1055 -48.04 -23.61 -18.65
N ASN A 1056 -47.71 -23.74 -19.94
CA ASN A 1056 -48.38 -23.04 -21.04
C ASN A 1056 -49.71 -23.67 -21.45
N ARG A 1057 -50.10 -24.81 -20.87
CA ARG A 1057 -51.41 -25.46 -21.08
C ARG A 1057 -52.46 -25.03 -20.05
N ILE A 1058 -52.03 -24.43 -18.94
CA ILE A 1058 -52.89 -24.00 -17.85
C ILE A 1058 -53.63 -22.72 -18.25
N ARG A 1059 -54.94 -22.69 -18.05
CA ARG A 1059 -55.88 -21.59 -18.30
C ARG A 1059 -56.84 -21.44 -17.13
N GLN A 1060 -57.51 -20.29 -17.04
CA GLN A 1060 -58.48 -20.01 -15.97
C GLN A 1060 -59.61 -21.05 -15.86
N HIS A 1061 -59.99 -21.75 -16.94
CA HIS A 1061 -61.09 -22.71 -16.92
C HIS A 1061 -60.66 -24.17 -16.63
N ASN A 1062 -59.36 -24.50 -16.78
CA ASN A 1062 -58.86 -25.88 -16.67
C ASN A 1062 -57.76 -26.04 -15.59
N TYR A 1063 -57.48 -24.99 -14.81
CA TYR A 1063 -56.38 -25.02 -13.84
C TYR A 1063 -56.56 -26.10 -12.76
N ARG A 1064 -57.79 -26.43 -12.35
CA ARG A 1064 -58.04 -27.47 -11.33
C ARG A 1064 -57.61 -28.86 -11.80
N GLU A 1065 -57.78 -29.16 -13.09
CA GLU A 1065 -57.37 -30.43 -13.71
C GLU A 1065 -55.84 -30.51 -13.87
N TRP A 1066 -55.20 -29.41 -14.30
CA TRP A 1066 -53.76 -29.39 -14.59
C TRP A 1066 -52.86 -29.16 -13.35
N VAL A 1067 -53.35 -28.43 -12.35
CA VAL A 1067 -52.61 -28.19 -11.10
C VAL A 1067 -52.75 -29.40 -10.17
N GLY A 1068 -53.96 -29.94 -10.01
CA GLY A 1068 -54.27 -31.06 -9.13
C GLY A 1068 -53.98 -30.81 -7.65
N ASP A 1069 -53.90 -31.89 -6.86
CA ASP A 1069 -53.44 -31.84 -5.48
C ASP A 1069 -51.92 -31.72 -5.42
N VAL A 1070 -51.43 -30.62 -4.85
CA VAL A 1070 -50.00 -30.30 -4.77
C VAL A 1070 -49.50 -30.59 -3.35
N ARG A 1071 -48.50 -31.47 -3.23
CA ARG A 1071 -47.82 -31.78 -1.96
C ARG A 1071 -46.38 -31.25 -1.96
N PRO A 1072 -45.85 -30.73 -0.84
CA PRO A 1072 -44.44 -30.35 -0.73
C PRO A 1072 -43.52 -31.53 -1.06
N SER A 1073 -42.38 -31.25 -1.69
CA SER A 1073 -41.38 -32.28 -2.00
C SER A 1073 -40.07 -32.01 -1.27
N SER A 1074 -39.39 -33.07 -0.81
CA SER A 1074 -38.00 -32.93 -0.33
C SER A 1074 -37.01 -32.63 -1.46
N ASN A 1075 -37.39 -32.90 -2.71
CA ASN A 1075 -36.59 -32.58 -3.88
C ASN A 1075 -36.77 -31.10 -4.26
N TYR A 1076 -35.70 -30.32 -4.20
CA TYR A 1076 -35.71 -28.88 -4.48
C TYR A 1076 -36.41 -28.51 -5.81
N PHE A 1077 -36.12 -29.24 -6.89
CA PHE A 1077 -36.67 -28.90 -8.22
C PHE A 1077 -38.16 -29.23 -8.32
N LEU A 1078 -38.60 -30.34 -7.73
CA LEU A 1078 -40.02 -30.70 -7.71
C LEU A 1078 -40.81 -29.77 -6.78
N ASP A 1079 -40.22 -29.39 -5.64
CA ASP A 1079 -40.83 -28.43 -4.72
C ASP A 1079 -41.02 -27.06 -5.38
N LYS A 1080 -40.07 -26.61 -6.20
CA LYS A 1080 -40.22 -25.38 -6.99
C LYS A 1080 -41.37 -25.44 -7.99
N ILE A 1081 -41.55 -26.56 -8.69
CA ILE A 1081 -42.72 -26.76 -9.56
C ILE A 1081 -44.01 -26.65 -8.75
N ASN A 1082 -44.05 -27.27 -7.56
CA ASN A 1082 -45.19 -27.26 -6.67
C ASN A 1082 -45.52 -25.86 -6.14
N GLN A 1083 -44.51 -25.06 -5.80
CA GLN A 1083 -44.68 -23.65 -5.41
C GLN A 1083 -45.32 -22.82 -6.54
N TRP A 1084 -44.86 -22.97 -7.79
CA TRP A 1084 -45.48 -22.27 -8.92
C TRP A 1084 -46.91 -22.72 -9.17
N LYS A 1085 -47.19 -24.02 -9.10
CA LYS A 1085 -48.55 -24.57 -9.22
C LYS A 1085 -49.50 -24.00 -8.15
N LEU A 1086 -49.06 -23.91 -6.90
CA LEU A 1086 -49.85 -23.32 -5.81
C LEU A 1086 -50.13 -21.83 -6.05
N ARG A 1087 -49.16 -21.06 -6.53
CA ARG A 1087 -49.36 -19.64 -6.88
C ARG A 1087 -50.36 -19.45 -8.02
N ILE A 1088 -50.28 -20.29 -9.06
CA ILE A 1088 -51.23 -20.26 -10.17
C ILE A 1088 -52.64 -20.56 -9.66
N ARG A 1089 -52.80 -21.58 -8.81
CA ARG A 1089 -54.08 -21.92 -8.19
C ARG A 1089 -54.64 -20.74 -7.37
N ALA A 1090 -53.84 -20.17 -6.48
CA ALA A 1090 -54.25 -19.03 -5.66
C ALA A 1090 -54.68 -17.83 -6.51
N HIS A 1091 -53.95 -17.51 -7.58
CA HIS A 1091 -54.31 -16.41 -8.49
C HIS A 1091 -55.60 -16.67 -9.26
N CYS A 1092 -55.83 -17.91 -9.73
CA CYS A 1092 -57.07 -18.28 -10.41
C CYS A 1092 -58.28 -18.23 -9.45
N GLU A 1093 -58.14 -18.75 -8.22
CA GLU A 1093 -59.18 -18.75 -7.19
C GLU A 1093 -59.55 -17.30 -6.76
N GLU A 1094 -58.56 -16.43 -6.59
CA GLU A 1094 -58.78 -15.01 -6.27
C GLU A 1094 -59.60 -14.32 -7.36
N ARG A 1095 -59.33 -14.59 -8.63
CA ARG A 1095 -60.08 -13.99 -9.75
C ARG A 1095 -61.49 -14.56 -9.92
N GLU A 1096 -61.72 -15.82 -9.56
CA GLU A 1096 -63.07 -16.37 -9.48
C GLU A 1096 -63.91 -15.64 -8.43
N SER A 1097 -63.31 -15.35 -7.26
CA SER A 1097 -63.99 -14.64 -6.16
C SER A 1097 -64.34 -13.17 -6.49
N ARG A 1098 -63.62 -12.53 -7.42
CA ARG A 1098 -63.82 -11.13 -7.83
C ARG A 1098 -64.85 -10.93 -8.96
N ARG A 1099 -65.44 -12.01 -9.53
CA ARG A 1099 -66.51 -11.87 -10.53
C ARG A 1099 -67.81 -11.42 -9.84
N PRO A 1100 -68.40 -10.26 -10.16
CA PRO A 1100 -69.70 -9.89 -9.63
C PRO A 1100 -70.77 -10.85 -10.15
N ASP A 1101 -71.55 -11.39 -9.22
CA ASP A 1101 -72.68 -12.28 -9.46
C ASP A 1101 -73.64 -11.66 -10.49
N ARG A 1102 -73.74 -12.29 -11.66
CA ARG A 1102 -74.64 -11.88 -12.76
C ARG A 1102 -76.06 -12.42 -12.57
N SER A 1103 -76.40 -13.07 -11.46
CA SER A 1103 -77.71 -13.70 -11.27
C SER A 1103 -78.82 -12.80 -10.70
N ASN A 1104 -78.55 -11.54 -10.34
CA ASN A 1104 -79.58 -10.68 -9.72
C ASN A 1104 -79.78 -9.35 -10.48
N ARG A 1105 -80.54 -9.40 -11.59
CA ARG A 1105 -81.01 -8.20 -12.29
C ARG A 1105 -82.35 -8.48 -13.00
N TRP A 1106 -83.41 -7.81 -12.51
CA TRP A 1106 -84.73 -7.48 -13.13
C TRP A 1106 -85.97 -8.35 -12.78
N PRO A 1107 -87.19 -7.75 -12.70
CA PRO A 1107 -88.03 -7.67 -11.48
C PRO A 1107 -89.40 -8.41 -11.59
N PRO A 1108 -90.27 -8.41 -10.54
CA PRO A 1108 -91.48 -9.24 -10.50
C PRO A 1108 -92.74 -8.49 -10.95
N THR A 1109 -93.47 -9.03 -11.95
CA THR A 1109 -94.90 -8.78 -12.30
C THR A 1109 -95.20 -9.53 -13.62
N ASN A 1110 -96.33 -10.17 -13.93
CA ASN A 1110 -97.54 -10.54 -13.19
C ASN A 1110 -98.25 -11.66 -14.00
N ALA A 1111 -98.96 -12.54 -13.30
CA ALA A 1111 -100.21 -13.25 -13.66
C ALA A 1111 -100.41 -13.98 -15.04
N ALA A 1112 -100.75 -15.27 -14.89
CA ALA A 1112 -101.91 -15.98 -15.47
C ALA A 1112 -101.96 -16.37 -16.98
N ARG A 1113 -102.13 -17.70 -17.13
CA ARG A 1113 -102.95 -18.43 -18.11
C ARG A 1113 -102.46 -18.57 -19.57
N THR A 1114 -102.23 -19.85 -19.90
CA THR A 1114 -102.69 -20.64 -21.07
C THR A 1114 -102.16 -20.31 -22.47
N ASP A 1115 -101.49 -21.32 -23.07
CA ASP A 1115 -101.49 -21.81 -24.48
C ASP A 1115 -102.38 -21.09 -25.53
N PRO A 1116 -102.18 -21.22 -26.88
CA PRO A 1116 -101.08 -21.86 -27.67
C PRO A 1116 -100.66 -21.14 -29.02
N ILE A 1117 -99.68 -21.73 -29.74
CA ILE A 1117 -99.47 -21.83 -31.23
C ILE A 1117 -99.01 -20.62 -32.10
N ASP A 1118 -98.02 -20.95 -32.99
CA ASP A 1118 -97.53 -20.42 -34.30
C ASP A 1118 -97.38 -18.92 -34.59
N ILE A 1119 -96.14 -18.46 -34.90
CA ILE A 1119 -95.46 -18.40 -36.22
C ILE A 1119 -93.95 -18.28 -35.99
#